data_AF-A0A8S1HHG2-F1
#
_entry.id   AF-A0A8S1HHG2-F1
#
_cell.length_a   1.000
_cell.length_b   1.000
_cell.length_c   1.000
_cell.angle_alpha   90.00
_cell.angle_beta   90.00
_cell.angle_gamma   90.00
#
_symmetry.space_group_name_H-M   'P 1'
#
loop_
_entity.id
_entity.type
_entity.pdbx_description
1 polymer ?
#
loop_
_entity_poly.entity_id
_entity_poly.type
_entity_poly.pdbx_seq_one_letter_code
_entity_poly.pdbx_strand_id
1 'polypeptide(L)'
;MFSAWTTRSPGGSVLRDAHPVEAWLTDVLAEVVRPSGMTGALQLVCLAATVSFALAATRSSQLVYLTEENWTDIMKGEWMLEFHAPWCPACKDLQKAWNAFADWSKDLGIKVGEVDVTVNPGLSGRFLVTALPTIYHVKDGVFRQYVGPRDKNDFISFIEDKKWRVIEAVPDYKHPNSRQMAVVAVFFKMSMAVRDLHNHLIEEKGVPSWASYGLFAGVTLALGCVLGFLIVLVIDQVFPTGNRRTTPATKQNAPKKASGSNSKEQNGESKKGNNNNNNNNDAKELETMASEWLPLESNPKVINEFLRQIGVSGVETIDVLSFEQTVLSGAKSPFAVLICIPNYKRVGELMTPIFEELKKRGSRQSDKRCLFLCNSIKNACGCFSLFHALANIEDKIQTGNGLFNNWLQKAKSLNAQERSDLLANDSGLAKAYETAAKAGESSVAENPEHHFICYVNKGENLYEIDSRAPFPRDLGHTNEEEIVLDVGAACRNLIEKLDDVSFAALAIFMKKIGVSGLECVDVFSFDEDMLAFIPKPQLAMILCFPSDEAADFLSKRYEEVKKSGERTGDVFFMNQNIGNACGTFALFHSLANLENRINLGNGKFRKWLDKARLLKEDERSDLLAEDTELAAAHEETAEGGETDQPDVVEYHFITYVNKNGVLYEIDSSAPFPRPLGTTTDETLVQDAAKAVKEIMEQVKQLSFSAMLLVGKDV
;
A
#
# COMPACT_ATOMS: atom_id res chain seq x y z
N MET A 1 -3.81 -57.49 5.86
CA MET A 1 -5.12 -58.16 5.68
C MET A 1 -6.03 -57.15 5.00
N PHE A 2 -6.09 -57.18 3.66
CA PHE A 2 -7.24 -57.62 2.85
C PHE A 2 -8.48 -56.71 3.04
N SER A 3 -8.70 -55.75 2.12
CA SER A 3 -9.51 -55.83 0.86
C SER A 3 -11.02 -55.66 1.13
N ALA A 4 -11.69 -54.61 0.65
CA ALA A 4 -12.16 -54.35 -0.72
C ALA A 4 -13.68 -54.61 -0.86
N TRP A 5 -14.28 -53.99 -1.89
CA TRP A 5 -15.65 -54.07 -2.46
C TRP A 5 -16.65 -53.01 -1.93
N THR A 6 -16.88 -51.87 -2.61
CA THR A 6 -17.53 -51.55 -3.92
C THR A 6 -19.02 -51.88 -4.03
N THR A 7 -19.85 -50.84 -4.19
CA THR A 7 -20.95 -50.78 -5.18
C THR A 7 -21.24 -49.33 -5.60
N ARG A 8 -21.38 -49.12 -6.92
CA ARG A 8 -21.72 -47.90 -7.66
C ARG A 8 -23.24 -47.61 -7.67
N SER A 9 -23.60 -46.31 -7.57
CA SER A 9 -24.56 -45.46 -8.36
C SER A 9 -26.02 -45.94 -8.66
N PRO A 10 -27.02 -45.10 -9.03
CA PRO A 10 -26.97 -43.68 -9.46
C PRO A 10 -28.12 -42.73 -9.00
N GLY A 11 -27.90 -41.40 -9.13
CA GLY A 11 -28.90 -40.40 -9.56
C GLY A 11 -30.02 -39.94 -8.60
N GLY A 12 -30.12 -38.63 -8.37
CA GLY A 12 -31.34 -37.99 -7.85
C GLY A 12 -31.11 -36.68 -7.12
N SER A 13 -31.65 -35.60 -7.67
CA SER A 13 -31.62 -34.20 -7.23
C SER A 13 -32.22 -33.90 -5.85
N VAL A 14 -31.61 -32.93 -5.17
CA VAL A 14 -32.19 -31.83 -4.36
C VAL A 14 -33.56 -32.07 -3.71
N LEU A 15 -33.61 -32.05 -2.37
CA LEU A 15 -34.48 -31.15 -1.60
C LEU A 15 -34.19 -31.22 -0.08
N ARG A 16 -34.16 -30.02 0.50
CA ARG A 16 -34.41 -29.60 1.88
C ARG A 16 -35.07 -30.66 2.78
N ASP A 17 -34.48 -30.89 3.96
CA ASP A 17 -35.17 -30.83 5.26
C ASP A 17 -34.16 -31.20 6.37
N ALA A 18 -33.66 -30.19 7.07
CA ALA A 18 -32.96 -30.39 8.34
C ALA A 18 -34.01 -30.76 9.39
N HIS A 19 -34.07 -32.03 9.79
CA HIS A 19 -34.86 -32.45 10.94
C HIS A 19 -34.38 -31.69 12.20
N PRO A 20 -35.27 -31.04 12.97
CA PRO A 20 -34.88 -30.42 14.23
C PRO A 20 -34.42 -31.49 15.22
N VAL A 21 -33.26 -31.26 15.83
CA VAL A 21 -32.60 -32.14 16.82
C VAL A 21 -33.54 -32.55 17.96
N GLU A 22 -34.61 -31.78 18.20
CA GLU A 22 -35.68 -32.09 19.15
C GLU A 22 -36.42 -33.40 18.84
N ALA A 23 -36.70 -33.71 17.57
CA ALA A 23 -37.44 -34.91 17.17
C ALA A 23 -36.63 -36.20 17.40
N TRP A 24 -35.31 -36.14 17.20
CA TRP A 24 -34.41 -37.26 17.46
C TRP A 24 -34.23 -37.52 18.97
N LEU A 25 -34.17 -36.45 19.78
CA LEU A 25 -34.08 -36.56 21.24
C LEU A 25 -35.34 -37.19 21.86
N THR A 26 -36.53 -36.87 21.35
CA THR A 26 -37.78 -37.47 21.82
C THR A 26 -37.86 -38.97 21.52
N ASP A 27 -37.35 -39.41 20.38
CA ASP A 27 -37.34 -40.83 20.01
C ASP A 27 -36.34 -41.64 20.86
N VAL A 28 -35.15 -41.09 21.10
CA VAL A 28 -34.13 -41.73 21.96
C VAL A 28 -34.61 -41.83 23.42
N LEU A 29 -35.27 -40.80 23.94
CA LEU A 29 -35.84 -40.81 25.29
C LEU A 29 -37.02 -41.81 25.42
N ALA A 30 -37.80 -42.00 24.36
CA ALA A 30 -38.89 -42.98 24.33
C ALA A 30 -38.38 -44.43 24.30
N GLU A 31 -37.22 -44.69 23.69
CA GLU A 31 -36.62 -46.03 23.60
C GLU A 31 -35.97 -46.46 24.93
N VAL A 32 -35.38 -45.53 25.69
CA VAL A 32 -34.67 -45.80 26.96
C VAL A 32 -35.63 -46.08 28.13
N VAL A 33 -36.91 -45.69 28.03
CA VAL A 33 -37.90 -45.80 29.12
C VAL A 33 -38.87 -46.99 28.94
N ARG A 34 -38.51 -48.03 28.17
CA ARG A 34 -39.29 -49.29 28.18
C ARG A 34 -38.91 -50.19 29.37
N PRO A 35 -39.85 -50.62 30.22
CA PRO A 35 -39.55 -51.38 31.42
C PRO A 35 -39.41 -52.87 31.10
N SER A 36 -38.19 -53.40 31.07
CA SER A 36 -37.96 -54.85 31.14
C SER A 36 -36.58 -55.16 31.74
N GLY A 37 -36.48 -55.15 33.07
CA GLY A 37 -35.43 -55.91 33.77
C GLY A 37 -34.17 -55.18 34.25
N MET A 38 -34.08 -53.85 34.15
CA MET A 38 -32.93 -53.11 34.73
C MET A 38 -33.12 -52.85 36.23
N THR A 39 -32.16 -53.27 37.05
CA THR A 39 -32.13 -53.04 38.51
C THR A 39 -31.96 -51.54 38.82
N GLY A 40 -32.53 -51.07 39.94
CA GLY A 40 -32.66 -49.64 40.27
C GLY A 40 -31.35 -48.83 40.30
N ALA A 41 -30.19 -49.48 40.45
CA ALA A 41 -28.89 -48.83 40.34
C ALA A 41 -28.54 -48.42 38.90
N LEU A 42 -28.93 -49.21 37.90
CA LEU A 42 -28.67 -48.92 36.48
C LEU A 42 -29.59 -47.81 35.96
N GLN A 43 -30.83 -47.74 36.46
CA GLN A 43 -31.75 -46.63 36.15
C GLN A 43 -31.23 -45.30 36.69
N LEU A 44 -30.62 -45.28 37.88
CA LEU A 44 -30.02 -44.06 38.47
C LEU A 44 -28.79 -43.59 37.70
N VAL A 45 -27.96 -44.51 37.20
CA VAL A 45 -26.79 -44.17 36.37
C VAL A 45 -27.21 -43.67 34.99
N CYS A 46 -28.21 -44.28 34.36
CA CYS A 46 -28.76 -43.80 33.09
C CYS A 46 -29.45 -42.44 33.24
N LEU A 47 -30.19 -42.20 34.33
CA LEU A 47 -30.80 -40.90 34.61
C LEU A 47 -29.75 -39.82 34.89
N ALA A 48 -28.68 -40.16 35.63
CA ALA A 48 -27.57 -39.23 35.86
C ALA A 48 -26.82 -38.93 34.56
N ALA A 49 -26.59 -39.94 33.70
CA ALA A 49 -25.95 -39.76 32.40
C ALA A 49 -26.81 -38.93 31.44
N THR A 50 -28.14 -39.12 31.39
CA THR A 50 -29.04 -38.32 30.56
C THR A 50 -29.22 -36.90 31.11
N VAL A 51 -29.23 -36.70 32.44
CA VAL A 51 -29.23 -35.36 33.05
C VAL A 51 -27.90 -34.65 32.80
N SER A 52 -26.75 -35.34 32.86
CA SER A 52 -25.44 -34.76 32.50
C SER A 52 -25.32 -34.46 31.00
N PHE A 53 -25.89 -35.30 30.13
CA PHE A 53 -25.90 -35.05 28.68
C PHE A 53 -26.90 -33.94 28.28
N ALA A 54 -28.05 -33.84 28.97
CA ALA A 54 -28.99 -32.74 28.81
C ALA A 54 -28.43 -31.42 29.36
N LEU A 55 -27.70 -31.44 30.49
CA LEU A 55 -26.97 -30.27 30.98
C LEU A 55 -25.85 -29.84 30.02
N ALA A 56 -25.18 -30.80 29.36
CA ALA A 56 -24.17 -30.50 28.33
C ALA A 56 -24.80 -29.97 27.03
N ALA A 57 -26.02 -30.41 26.69
CA ALA A 57 -26.76 -30.00 25.50
C ALA A 57 -27.52 -28.66 25.66
N THR A 58 -27.50 -28.05 26.85
CA THR A 58 -28.09 -26.72 27.10
C THR A 58 -27.04 -25.62 27.20
N ARG A 59 -25.96 -25.68 26.41
CA ARG A 59 -25.13 -24.48 26.14
C ARG A 59 -25.89 -23.60 25.16
N SER A 60 -26.77 -22.74 25.72
CA SER A 60 -27.31 -21.58 25.00
C SER A 60 -26.16 -20.85 24.33
N SER A 61 -26.20 -20.77 22.99
CA SER A 61 -25.23 -20.03 22.17
C SER A 61 -25.11 -18.62 22.73
N GLN A 62 -23.99 -18.33 23.39
CA GLN A 62 -23.73 -17.01 23.98
C GLN A 62 -23.47 -15.93 22.92
N LEU A 63 -23.34 -16.35 21.66
CA LEU A 63 -23.20 -15.52 20.48
C LEU A 63 -24.56 -14.96 20.03
N VAL A 64 -24.63 -13.65 19.86
CA VAL A 64 -25.84 -12.94 19.45
C VAL A 64 -25.78 -12.64 17.95
N TYR A 65 -26.73 -13.18 17.19
CA TYR A 65 -26.84 -12.84 15.77
C TYR A 65 -27.51 -11.48 15.57
N LEU A 66 -26.77 -10.54 14.98
CA LEU A 66 -27.23 -9.18 14.73
C LEU A 66 -27.71 -9.02 13.30
N THR A 67 -28.90 -8.44 13.18
CA THR A 67 -29.59 -8.14 11.93
C THR A 67 -29.94 -6.66 11.86
N GLU A 68 -30.38 -6.23 10.68
CA GLU A 68 -30.87 -4.87 10.49
C GLU A 68 -32.06 -4.49 11.40
N GLU A 69 -32.75 -5.47 11.99
CA GLU A 69 -33.88 -5.24 12.89
C GLU A 69 -33.45 -5.02 14.36
N ASN A 70 -32.37 -5.67 14.81
CA ASN A 70 -31.97 -5.70 16.22
C ASN A 70 -30.62 -5.01 16.53
N TRP A 71 -29.88 -4.55 15.52
CA TRP A 71 -28.54 -3.97 15.73
C TRP A 71 -28.52 -2.76 16.68
N THR A 72 -29.63 -2.07 16.89
CA THR A 72 -29.71 -0.93 17.83
C THR A 72 -29.51 -1.34 19.29
N ASP A 73 -29.62 -2.62 19.62
CA ASP A 73 -29.36 -3.15 20.97
C ASP A 73 -27.91 -2.96 21.42
N ILE A 74 -26.97 -2.86 20.48
CA ILE A 74 -25.54 -2.62 20.75
C ILE A 74 -25.26 -1.24 21.35
N MET A 75 -26.23 -0.32 21.26
CA MET A 75 -26.11 1.04 21.79
C MET A 75 -26.06 1.09 23.32
N LYS A 76 -26.37 -0.03 24.00
CA LYS A 76 -26.42 -0.12 25.46
C LYS A 76 -25.54 -1.26 25.97
N GLY A 77 -24.76 -0.99 27.01
CA GLY A 77 -23.84 -1.97 27.59
C GLY A 77 -22.57 -2.12 26.76
N GLU A 78 -21.84 -3.20 27.01
CA GLU A 78 -20.56 -3.47 26.37
C GLU A 78 -20.66 -4.69 25.46
N TRP A 79 -20.20 -4.53 24.22
CA TRP A 79 -20.30 -5.49 23.14
C TRP A 79 -18.98 -5.65 22.40
N MET A 80 -18.76 -6.85 21.89
CA MET A 80 -17.76 -7.14 20.88
C MET A 80 -18.47 -7.72 19.65
N LEU A 81 -18.28 -7.13 18.48
CA LEU A 81 -19.05 -7.41 17.27
C LEU A 81 -18.12 -7.84 16.14
N GLU A 82 -18.40 -8.96 15.49
CA GLU A 82 -17.74 -9.40 14.26
C GLU A 82 -18.64 -9.15 13.05
N PHE A 83 -18.10 -8.55 12.00
CA PHE A 83 -18.69 -8.52 10.67
C PHE A 83 -17.96 -9.55 9.80
N HIS A 84 -18.70 -10.53 9.27
CA HIS A 84 -18.15 -11.66 8.53
C HIS A 84 -18.96 -11.99 7.28
N ALA A 85 -18.40 -12.85 6.42
CA ALA A 85 -19.10 -13.47 5.30
C ALA A 85 -18.81 -14.98 5.26
N PRO A 86 -19.81 -15.85 4.98
CA PRO A 86 -19.62 -17.31 5.00
C PRO A 86 -18.62 -17.86 3.97
N TRP A 87 -18.36 -17.11 2.89
CA TRP A 87 -17.42 -17.49 1.85
C TRP A 87 -15.98 -17.00 2.13
N CYS A 88 -15.79 -16.08 3.08
CA CYS A 88 -14.48 -15.47 3.37
C CYS A 88 -13.59 -16.45 4.20
N PRO A 89 -12.40 -16.84 3.70
CA PRO A 89 -11.49 -17.73 4.42
C PRO A 89 -11.05 -17.18 5.79
N ALA A 90 -10.60 -15.93 5.85
CA ALA A 90 -10.16 -15.29 7.10
C ALA A 90 -11.27 -15.25 8.17
N CYS A 91 -12.54 -15.10 7.76
CA CYS A 91 -13.68 -15.21 8.67
C CYS A 91 -13.88 -16.65 9.19
N LYS A 92 -13.70 -17.67 8.33
CA LYS A 92 -13.81 -19.08 8.74
C LYS A 92 -12.73 -19.45 9.76
N ASP A 93 -11.52 -18.94 9.57
CA ASP A 93 -10.40 -19.19 10.48
C ASP A 93 -10.63 -18.51 11.84
N LEU A 94 -11.10 -17.25 11.82
CA LEU A 94 -11.47 -16.52 13.03
C LEU A 94 -12.63 -17.18 13.78
N GLN A 95 -13.60 -17.77 13.08
CA GLN A 95 -14.83 -18.25 13.70
C GLN A 95 -14.60 -19.26 14.84
N LYS A 96 -13.57 -20.10 14.76
CA LYS A 96 -13.24 -21.02 15.87
C LYS A 96 -12.83 -20.26 17.13
N ALA A 97 -11.99 -19.24 16.99
CA ALA A 97 -11.55 -18.40 18.11
C ALA A 97 -12.69 -17.49 18.62
N TRP A 98 -13.50 -16.95 17.72
CA TRP A 98 -14.63 -16.08 18.05
C TRP A 98 -15.71 -16.80 18.85
N ASN A 99 -16.12 -17.99 18.43
CA ASN A 99 -17.04 -18.84 19.18
C ASN A 99 -16.49 -19.20 20.57
N ALA A 100 -15.20 -19.53 20.65
CA ALA A 100 -14.55 -19.84 21.92
C ALA A 100 -14.40 -18.62 22.84
N PHE A 101 -14.36 -17.40 22.29
CA PHE A 101 -14.40 -16.15 23.03
C PHE A 101 -15.82 -15.80 23.48
N ALA A 102 -16.84 -16.03 22.65
CA ALA A 102 -18.25 -15.81 22.99
C ALA A 102 -18.69 -16.61 24.23
N ASP A 103 -18.12 -17.81 24.43
CA ASP A 103 -18.32 -18.62 25.65
C ASP A 103 -17.95 -17.87 26.95
N TRP A 104 -17.03 -16.89 26.90
CA TRP A 104 -16.56 -16.10 28.04
C TRP A 104 -17.32 -14.78 28.26
N SER A 105 -18.28 -14.47 27.39
CA SER A 105 -19.05 -13.21 27.41
C SER A 105 -19.66 -12.90 28.78
N LYS A 106 -20.23 -13.92 29.45
CA LYS A 106 -20.82 -13.80 30.80
C LYS A 106 -19.80 -13.46 31.87
N ASP A 107 -18.65 -14.12 31.86
CA ASP A 107 -17.59 -13.92 32.85
C ASP A 107 -16.95 -12.53 32.71
N LEU A 108 -16.84 -12.06 31.47
CA LEU A 108 -16.34 -10.72 31.13
C LEU A 108 -17.39 -9.61 31.31
N GLY A 109 -18.66 -9.96 31.52
CA GLY A 109 -19.75 -8.99 31.63
C GLY A 109 -20.05 -8.24 30.33
N ILE A 110 -19.75 -8.82 29.18
CA ILE A 110 -19.99 -8.26 27.85
C ILE A 110 -20.97 -9.12 27.04
N LYS A 111 -21.40 -8.64 25.89
CA LYS A 111 -22.11 -9.44 24.88
C LYS A 111 -21.22 -9.60 23.65
N VAL A 112 -21.27 -10.77 23.03
CA VAL A 112 -20.53 -11.03 21.78
C VAL A 112 -21.54 -11.25 20.67
N GLY A 113 -21.38 -10.51 19.58
CA GLY A 113 -22.30 -10.56 18.45
C GLY A 113 -21.59 -10.79 17.12
N GLU A 114 -22.33 -11.31 16.15
CA GLU A 114 -21.88 -11.49 14.77
C GLU A 114 -22.89 -10.90 13.80
N VAL A 115 -22.40 -10.38 12.68
CA VAL A 115 -23.17 -9.83 11.57
C VAL A 115 -22.67 -10.48 10.28
N ASP A 116 -23.54 -11.26 9.65
CA ASP A 116 -23.30 -11.72 8.29
C ASP A 116 -23.65 -10.61 7.30
N VAL A 117 -22.63 -10.02 6.67
CA VAL A 117 -22.81 -8.91 5.72
C VAL A 117 -23.44 -9.34 4.40
N THR A 118 -23.45 -10.64 4.08
CA THR A 118 -24.03 -11.17 2.85
C THR A 118 -25.55 -11.13 2.87
N VAL A 119 -26.15 -11.28 4.05
CA VAL A 119 -27.60 -11.20 4.26
C VAL A 119 -28.05 -9.89 4.90
N ASN A 120 -27.12 -9.11 5.49
CA ASN A 120 -27.38 -7.78 6.06
C ASN A 120 -26.57 -6.66 5.38
N PRO A 121 -26.78 -6.39 4.06
CA PRO A 121 -25.98 -5.41 3.33
C PRO A 121 -26.15 -3.97 3.83
N GLY A 122 -27.29 -3.64 4.45
CA GLY A 122 -27.51 -2.34 5.07
C GLY A 122 -26.63 -2.12 6.30
N LEU A 123 -26.34 -3.18 7.07
CA LEU A 123 -25.38 -3.08 8.18
C LEU A 123 -23.95 -2.90 7.65
N SER A 124 -23.57 -3.59 6.57
CA SER A 124 -22.28 -3.37 5.91
C SER A 124 -22.06 -1.90 5.55
N GLY A 125 -23.07 -1.25 4.94
CA GLY A 125 -23.01 0.16 4.61
C GLY A 125 -23.05 1.09 5.84
N ARG A 126 -23.90 0.78 6.83
CA ARG A 126 -24.05 1.60 8.05
C ARG A 126 -22.79 1.66 8.90
N PHE A 127 -22.04 0.56 8.95
CA PHE A 127 -20.78 0.45 9.68
C PHE A 127 -19.55 0.71 8.81
N LEU A 128 -19.76 1.02 7.52
CA LEU A 128 -18.70 1.27 6.55
C LEU A 128 -17.67 0.11 6.49
N VAL A 129 -18.16 -1.13 6.51
CA VAL A 129 -17.33 -2.33 6.47
C VAL A 129 -16.70 -2.46 5.08
N THR A 130 -15.40 -2.15 4.96
CA THR A 130 -14.63 -2.22 3.71
C THR A 130 -13.80 -3.50 3.58
N ALA A 131 -13.58 -4.22 4.68
CA ALA A 131 -12.82 -5.47 4.73
C ALA A 131 -13.45 -6.45 5.73
N LEU A 132 -13.17 -7.75 5.57
CA LEU A 132 -13.67 -8.81 6.46
C LEU A 132 -12.49 -9.70 6.92
N PRO A 133 -12.52 -10.23 8.16
CA PRO A 133 -13.45 -9.88 9.23
C PRO A 133 -13.11 -8.50 9.83
N THR A 134 -14.15 -7.69 10.06
CA THR A 134 -14.03 -6.42 10.79
C THR A 134 -14.62 -6.58 12.19
N ILE A 135 -13.89 -6.17 13.22
CA ILE A 135 -14.29 -6.32 14.61
C ILE A 135 -14.46 -4.96 15.27
N TYR A 136 -15.56 -4.76 16.00
CA TYR A 136 -15.81 -3.57 16.78
C TYR A 136 -16.00 -3.89 18.26
N HIS A 137 -15.37 -3.10 19.12
CA HIS A 137 -15.77 -2.95 20.52
C HIS A 137 -16.76 -1.80 20.61
N VAL A 138 -17.87 -2.01 21.31
CA VAL A 138 -18.91 -1.01 21.52
C VAL A 138 -19.20 -0.92 23.00
N LYS A 139 -19.12 0.28 23.57
CA LYS A 139 -19.49 0.50 24.97
C LYS A 139 -20.37 1.72 25.10
N ASP A 140 -21.61 1.51 25.51
CA ASP A 140 -22.64 2.54 25.70
C ASP A 140 -22.76 3.49 24.50
N GLY A 141 -22.75 2.90 23.29
CA GLY A 141 -22.85 3.62 22.03
C GLY A 141 -21.54 4.21 21.50
N VAL A 142 -20.41 4.03 22.20
CA VAL A 142 -19.09 4.43 21.68
C VAL A 142 -18.45 3.26 20.96
N PHE A 143 -18.29 3.40 19.64
CA PHE A 143 -17.72 2.39 18.75
C PHE A 143 -16.20 2.58 18.63
N ARG A 144 -15.45 1.48 18.71
CA ARG A 144 -13.99 1.44 18.54
C ARG A 144 -13.65 0.22 17.68
N GLN A 145 -12.84 0.41 16.65
CA GLN A 145 -12.42 -0.72 15.82
C GLN A 145 -11.29 -1.48 16.53
N TYR A 146 -11.41 -2.80 16.59
CA TYR A 146 -10.36 -3.66 17.14
C TYR A 146 -9.36 -4.00 16.04
N VAL A 147 -8.08 -3.72 16.30
CA VAL A 147 -6.96 -3.91 15.35
C VAL A 147 -5.85 -4.79 15.96
N GLY A 148 -6.21 -5.69 16.88
CA GLY A 148 -5.27 -6.60 17.53
C GLY A 148 -5.25 -8.03 16.95
N PRO A 149 -4.46 -8.94 17.55
CA PRO A 149 -4.46 -10.36 17.20
C PRO A 149 -5.86 -10.97 17.28
N ARG A 150 -6.14 -11.91 16.38
CA ARG A 150 -7.48 -12.50 16.16
C ARG A 150 -7.68 -13.83 16.90
N ASP A 151 -7.03 -14.00 18.04
CA ASP A 151 -7.17 -15.18 18.89
C ASP A 151 -8.03 -14.90 20.13
N LYS A 152 -8.50 -16.00 20.72
CA LYS A 152 -9.37 -15.97 21.90
C LYS A 152 -8.74 -15.24 23.09
N ASN A 153 -7.46 -15.48 23.38
CA ASN A 153 -6.85 -14.96 24.62
C ASN A 153 -6.62 -13.45 24.51
N ASP A 154 -6.27 -12.97 23.32
CA ASP A 154 -6.14 -11.56 23.06
C ASP A 154 -7.48 -10.82 23.16
N PHE A 155 -8.58 -11.38 22.66
CA PHE A 155 -9.92 -10.81 22.89
C PHE A 155 -10.28 -10.72 24.37
N ILE A 156 -9.98 -11.77 25.16
CA ILE A 156 -10.20 -11.77 26.62
C ILE A 156 -9.36 -10.66 27.27
N SER A 157 -8.05 -10.63 27.03
CA SER A 157 -7.15 -9.63 27.62
C SER A 157 -7.52 -8.21 27.22
N PHE A 158 -7.99 -8.00 25.99
CA PHE A 158 -8.42 -6.71 25.50
C PHE A 158 -9.57 -6.11 26.32
N ILE A 159 -10.50 -6.97 26.73
CA ILE A 159 -11.65 -6.58 27.56
C ILE A 159 -11.26 -6.47 29.03
N GLU A 160 -10.56 -7.47 29.59
CA GLU A 160 -10.17 -7.51 31.00
C GLU A 160 -9.24 -6.36 31.37
N ASP A 161 -8.18 -6.16 30.58
CA ASP A 161 -7.18 -5.11 30.81
C ASP A 161 -7.66 -3.72 30.35
N LYS A 162 -8.87 -3.65 29.75
CA LYS A 162 -9.47 -2.41 29.21
C LYS A 162 -8.57 -1.72 28.19
N LYS A 163 -7.87 -2.50 27.35
CA LYS A 163 -6.99 -2.00 26.29
C LYS A 163 -7.75 -1.11 25.29
N TRP A 164 -9.07 -1.26 25.17
CA TRP A 164 -9.93 -0.36 24.39
C TRP A 164 -9.88 1.12 24.81
N ARG A 165 -9.36 1.47 25.99
CA ARG A 165 -9.27 2.87 26.43
C ARG A 165 -8.29 3.72 25.64
N VAL A 166 -7.28 3.11 25.04
CA VAL A 166 -6.29 3.80 24.18
C VAL A 166 -6.69 3.81 22.71
N ILE A 167 -7.74 3.07 22.32
CA ILE A 167 -8.26 3.09 20.95
C ILE A 167 -9.25 4.26 20.81
N GLU A 168 -9.02 5.07 19.78
CA GLU A 168 -9.90 6.19 19.44
C GLU A 168 -11.29 5.71 19.05
N ALA A 169 -12.31 6.49 19.43
CA ALA A 169 -13.68 6.22 19.04
C ALA A 169 -13.89 6.57 17.56
N VAL A 170 -14.78 5.83 16.90
CA VAL A 170 -15.22 6.16 15.53
C VAL A 170 -15.77 7.59 15.53
N PRO A 171 -15.29 8.47 14.64
CA PRO A 171 -15.75 9.87 14.57
C PRO A 171 -17.26 10.00 14.35
N ASP A 172 -17.85 11.08 14.86
CA ASP A 172 -19.31 11.33 14.81
C ASP A 172 -19.91 11.26 13.39
N TYR A 173 -19.16 11.69 12.37
CA TYR A 173 -19.62 11.66 10.97
C TYR A 173 -19.66 10.23 10.37
N LYS A 174 -18.94 9.26 10.96
CA LYS A 174 -19.00 7.83 10.62
C LYS A 174 -19.81 7.01 11.62
N HIS A 175 -20.44 7.67 12.60
CA HIS A 175 -21.14 6.96 13.66
C HIS A 175 -22.34 6.16 13.12
N PRO A 176 -22.51 4.85 13.42
CA PRO A 176 -23.55 4.00 12.84
C PRO A 176 -25.00 4.47 13.12
N ASN A 177 -25.22 5.18 14.23
CA ASN A 177 -26.52 5.77 14.57
C ASN A 177 -26.76 7.17 13.95
N SER A 178 -25.82 7.69 13.16
CA SER A 178 -25.98 9.00 12.51
C SER A 178 -26.98 8.95 11.34
N ARG A 179 -27.59 10.10 11.04
CA ARG A 179 -28.47 10.23 9.87
C ARG A 179 -27.73 9.98 8.55
N GLN A 180 -26.46 10.36 8.49
CA GLN A 180 -25.61 10.17 7.32
C GLN A 180 -25.40 8.67 7.05
N MET A 181 -25.01 7.89 8.07
CA MET A 181 -24.84 6.45 7.92
C MET A 181 -26.14 5.71 7.66
N ALA A 182 -27.29 6.23 8.11
CA ALA A 182 -28.59 5.70 7.70
C ALA A 182 -28.84 5.86 6.19
N VAL A 183 -28.41 6.98 5.58
CA VAL A 183 -28.48 7.20 4.13
C VAL A 183 -27.52 6.27 3.40
N VAL A 184 -26.28 6.14 3.87
CA VAL A 184 -25.29 5.20 3.29
C VAL A 184 -25.81 3.75 3.31
N ALA A 185 -26.43 3.32 4.40
CA ALA A 185 -27.06 2.00 4.49
C ALA A 185 -28.12 1.77 3.41
N VAL A 186 -28.95 2.78 3.11
CA VAL A 186 -29.95 2.70 2.03
C VAL A 186 -29.27 2.62 0.67
N PHE A 187 -28.21 3.39 0.42
CA PHE A 187 -27.45 3.30 -0.83
C PHE A 187 -26.85 1.91 -1.06
N PHE A 188 -26.25 1.30 -0.03
CA PHE A 188 -25.70 -0.06 -0.12
C PHE A 188 -26.79 -1.09 -0.44
N LYS A 189 -27.95 -0.99 0.21
CA LYS A 189 -29.11 -1.84 -0.11
C LYS A 189 -29.57 -1.68 -1.55
N MET A 190 -29.66 -0.44 -2.04
CA MET A 190 -30.04 -0.17 -3.42
C MET A 190 -29.03 -0.75 -4.41
N SER A 191 -27.73 -0.64 -4.12
CA SER A 191 -26.67 -1.22 -4.97
C SER A 191 -26.81 -2.74 -5.07
N MET A 192 -27.04 -3.42 -3.95
CA MET A 192 -27.26 -4.86 -3.93
C MET A 192 -28.54 -5.25 -4.68
N ALA A 193 -29.64 -4.53 -4.48
CA ALA A 193 -30.88 -4.77 -5.21
C ALA A 193 -30.73 -4.59 -6.73
N VAL A 194 -29.92 -3.61 -7.18
CA VAL A 194 -29.60 -3.41 -8.60
C VAL A 194 -28.80 -4.60 -9.14
N ARG A 195 -27.81 -5.09 -8.38
CA ARG A 195 -27.02 -6.27 -8.76
C ARG A 195 -27.89 -7.52 -8.85
N ASP A 196 -28.78 -7.73 -7.88
CA ASP A 196 -29.68 -8.88 -7.88
C ASP A 196 -30.67 -8.82 -9.06
N LEU A 197 -31.16 -7.63 -9.39
CA LEU A 197 -31.99 -7.42 -10.57
C LEU A 197 -31.19 -7.69 -11.88
N HIS A 198 -29.93 -7.26 -11.95
CA HIS A 198 -29.05 -7.56 -13.09
C HIS A 198 -28.88 -9.06 -13.29
N ASN A 199 -28.57 -9.79 -12.21
CA ASN A 199 -28.40 -11.24 -12.25
C ASN A 199 -29.70 -11.94 -12.64
N HIS A 200 -30.84 -11.52 -12.09
CA HIS A 200 -32.16 -12.04 -12.49
C HIS A 200 -32.46 -11.81 -13.99
N LEU A 201 -32.09 -10.65 -14.54
CA LEU A 201 -32.27 -10.36 -15.97
C LEU A 201 -31.39 -11.26 -16.86
N ILE A 202 -30.15 -11.54 -16.46
CA ILE A 202 -29.23 -12.38 -17.22
C ILE A 202 -29.60 -13.87 -17.08
N GLU A 203 -29.69 -14.36 -15.84
CA GLU A 203 -29.77 -15.79 -15.54
C GLU A 203 -31.19 -16.35 -15.72
N GLU A 204 -32.23 -15.63 -15.27
CA GLU A 204 -33.61 -16.12 -15.36
C GLU A 204 -34.33 -15.66 -16.63
N LYS A 205 -34.06 -14.43 -17.09
CA LYS A 205 -34.73 -13.86 -18.27
C LYS A 205 -33.91 -14.00 -19.56
N GLY A 206 -32.66 -14.47 -19.48
CA GLY A 206 -31.80 -14.68 -20.65
C GLY A 206 -31.45 -13.39 -21.40
N VAL A 207 -31.52 -12.24 -20.74
CA VAL A 207 -31.21 -10.95 -21.35
C VAL A 207 -29.69 -10.84 -21.52
N PRO A 208 -29.18 -10.52 -22.73
CA PRO A 208 -27.75 -10.30 -22.94
C PRO A 208 -27.22 -9.16 -22.05
N SER A 209 -26.00 -9.30 -21.51
CA SER A 209 -25.43 -8.34 -20.56
C SER A 209 -25.43 -6.90 -21.07
N TRP A 210 -25.14 -6.69 -22.37
CA TRP A 210 -25.16 -5.35 -22.99
C TRP A 210 -26.53 -4.67 -22.91
N ALA A 211 -27.63 -5.43 -22.99
CA ALA A 211 -28.98 -4.89 -22.91
C ALA A 211 -29.37 -4.55 -21.47
N SER A 212 -28.93 -5.35 -20.50
CA SER A 212 -29.08 -5.05 -19.07
C SER A 212 -28.30 -3.78 -18.68
N TYR A 213 -27.04 -3.67 -19.10
CA TYR A 213 -26.25 -2.45 -18.89
C TYR A 213 -26.86 -1.23 -19.60
N GLY A 214 -27.41 -1.40 -20.80
CA GLY A 214 -28.13 -0.33 -21.51
C GLY A 214 -29.35 0.19 -20.74
N LEU A 215 -30.13 -0.71 -20.12
CA LEU A 215 -31.26 -0.35 -19.28
C LEU A 215 -30.82 0.46 -18.05
N PHE A 216 -29.80 -0.03 -17.31
CA PHE A 216 -29.30 0.67 -16.12
C PHE A 216 -28.66 2.01 -16.46
N ALA A 217 -27.91 2.11 -17.57
CA ALA A 217 -27.36 3.37 -18.05
C ALA A 217 -28.46 4.38 -18.39
N GLY A 218 -29.54 3.93 -19.07
CA GLY A 218 -30.69 4.77 -19.38
C GLY A 218 -31.41 5.31 -18.13
N VAL A 219 -31.64 4.44 -17.13
CA VAL A 219 -32.25 4.85 -15.85
C VAL A 219 -31.35 5.84 -15.10
N THR A 220 -30.04 5.58 -15.05
CA THR A 220 -29.08 6.44 -14.36
C THR A 220 -29.01 7.83 -15.01
N LEU A 221 -28.97 7.89 -16.35
CA LEU A 221 -29.01 9.15 -17.08
C LEU A 221 -30.32 9.91 -16.85
N ALA A 222 -31.46 9.22 -16.86
CA ALA A 222 -32.75 9.85 -16.59
C ALA A 222 -32.83 10.43 -15.18
N LEU A 223 -32.40 9.68 -14.15
CA LEU A 223 -32.34 10.15 -12.77
C LEU A 223 -31.37 11.32 -12.60
N GLY A 224 -30.20 11.27 -13.24
CA GLY A 224 -29.22 12.35 -13.25
C GLY A 224 -29.78 13.63 -13.87
N CYS A 225 -30.50 13.52 -14.99
CA CYS A 225 -31.18 14.66 -15.63
C CYS A 225 -32.27 15.27 -14.73
N VAL A 226 -33.08 14.44 -14.05
CA VAL A 226 -34.11 14.91 -13.11
C VAL A 226 -33.46 15.61 -11.92
N LEU A 227 -32.41 15.02 -11.33
CA LEU A 227 -31.70 15.62 -10.21
C LEU A 227 -31.01 16.94 -10.60
N GLY A 228 -30.37 16.98 -11.77
CA GLY A 228 -29.76 18.19 -12.32
C GLY A 228 -30.80 19.29 -12.54
N PHE A 229 -31.98 18.96 -13.08
CA PHE A 229 -33.08 19.91 -13.22
C PHE A 229 -33.58 20.43 -11.86
N LEU A 230 -33.72 19.57 -10.85
CA LEU A 230 -34.08 19.99 -9.48
C LEU A 230 -33.03 20.91 -8.87
N ILE A 231 -31.75 20.63 -9.06
CA ILE A 231 -30.65 21.49 -8.57
C ILE A 231 -30.73 22.87 -9.25
N VAL A 232 -30.97 22.93 -10.56
CA VAL A 232 -31.16 24.20 -11.28
C VAL A 232 -32.34 24.98 -10.70
N LEU A 233 -33.47 24.33 -10.41
CA LEU A 233 -34.61 24.98 -9.77
C LEU A 233 -34.28 25.52 -8.37
N VAL A 234 -33.50 24.78 -7.58
CA VAL A 234 -33.05 25.23 -6.25
C VAL A 234 -32.09 26.42 -6.38
N ILE A 235 -31.15 26.39 -7.32
CA ILE A 235 -30.22 27.49 -7.58
C ILE A 235 -30.98 28.75 -8.02
N ASP A 236 -31.99 28.62 -8.88
CA ASP A 236 -32.80 29.75 -9.35
C ASP A 236 -33.66 30.38 -8.23
N GLN A 237 -34.09 29.57 -7.25
CA GLN A 237 -34.76 30.05 -6.03
C GLN A 237 -33.80 30.74 -5.05
N VAL A 238 -32.55 30.29 -4.94
CA VAL A 238 -31.54 30.84 -4.02
C VAL A 238 -30.86 32.09 -4.61
N PHE A 239 -30.72 32.17 -5.93
CA PHE A 239 -30.08 33.28 -6.66
C PHE A 239 -30.97 33.82 -7.79
N PRO A 240 -32.07 34.52 -7.49
CA PRO A 240 -32.97 35.03 -8.52
C PRO A 240 -32.27 36.10 -9.37
N THR A 241 -32.15 35.84 -10.69
CA THR A 241 -31.62 36.82 -11.64
C THR A 241 -32.70 37.86 -11.98
N GLY A 242 -32.51 39.09 -11.49
CA GLY A 242 -33.46 40.19 -11.66
C GLY A 242 -33.61 40.66 -13.11
N ASN A 243 -34.86 40.71 -13.59
CA ASN A 243 -35.31 41.23 -14.88
C ASN A 243 -34.68 42.59 -15.26
N ARG A 244 -33.88 42.63 -16.32
CA ARG A 244 -33.52 43.89 -17.02
C ARG A 244 -34.60 44.22 -18.05
N ARG A 245 -35.48 45.17 -17.71
CA ARG A 245 -36.47 45.75 -18.63
C ARG A 245 -35.78 46.43 -19.81
N THR A 246 -36.21 46.07 -21.01
CA THR A 246 -35.92 46.74 -22.29
C THR A 246 -36.73 48.03 -22.42
N THR A 247 -36.12 49.10 -22.94
CA THR A 247 -36.83 50.28 -23.45
C THR A 247 -36.30 50.61 -24.86
N PRO A 248 -37.15 50.76 -25.90
CA PRO A 248 -36.71 51.03 -27.26
C PRO A 248 -36.84 52.50 -27.74
N ALA A 249 -35.98 52.85 -28.72
CA ALA A 249 -36.05 53.93 -29.75
C ALA A 249 -35.79 55.39 -29.28
N THR A 250 -35.17 56.35 -30.01
CA THR A 250 -34.89 56.54 -31.46
C THR A 250 -33.95 57.76 -31.70
N LYS A 251 -33.32 57.82 -32.90
CA LYS A 251 -32.79 58.99 -33.70
C LYS A 251 -31.49 59.69 -33.21
N GLN A 252 -30.52 60.11 -34.04
CA GLN A 252 -30.43 60.36 -35.49
C GLN A 252 -28.94 60.54 -35.94
N ASN A 253 -28.66 60.14 -37.18
CA ASN A 253 -27.71 60.68 -38.18
C ASN A 253 -26.17 60.46 -38.12
N ALA A 254 -25.69 59.85 -39.21
CA ALA A 254 -24.30 59.74 -39.72
C ALA A 254 -23.82 61.09 -40.37
N PRO A 255 -22.62 61.26 -40.98
CA PRO A 255 -21.61 60.24 -41.35
C PRO A 255 -20.09 60.60 -41.27
N LYS A 256 -19.27 59.53 -41.23
CA LYS A 256 -18.02 59.23 -41.99
C LYS A 256 -16.72 60.09 -41.90
N LYS A 257 -15.62 59.30 -41.84
CA LYS A 257 -14.22 59.43 -42.34
C LYS A 257 -13.18 59.70 -41.23
N ALA A 258 -12.37 58.70 -40.87
CA ALA A 258 -11.19 58.13 -41.55
C ALA A 258 -9.90 58.94 -41.27
N SER A 259 -8.94 58.25 -40.63
CA SER A 259 -7.46 58.41 -40.66
C SER A 259 -6.89 59.83 -40.78
N GLY A 260 -6.00 60.32 -39.94
CA GLY A 260 -5.07 59.73 -38.99
C GLY A 260 -3.94 60.76 -38.75
N SER A 261 -2.98 60.39 -37.90
CA SER A 261 -1.66 61.03 -37.74
C SER A 261 -1.52 62.32 -36.89
N ASN A 262 -0.84 62.10 -35.75
CA ASN A 262 0.27 62.86 -35.16
C ASN A 262 0.09 64.24 -34.53
N SER A 263 1.05 64.45 -33.61
CA SER A 263 1.57 65.71 -33.10
C SER A 263 0.72 66.32 -31.99
N LYS A 264 1.25 67.02 -30.99
CA LYS A 264 2.59 67.45 -30.61
C LYS A 264 2.37 68.23 -29.31
N GLU A 265 3.44 68.42 -28.53
CA GLU A 265 3.67 69.64 -27.73
C GLU A 265 2.65 69.97 -26.63
N GLN A 266 2.95 70.73 -25.59
CA GLN A 266 4.14 71.14 -24.86
C GLN A 266 3.54 71.99 -23.74
N ASN A 267 4.22 72.02 -22.59
CA ASN A 267 4.17 73.09 -21.60
C ASN A 267 2.83 73.25 -20.86
N GLY A 268 2.81 73.54 -19.57
CA GLY A 268 3.88 73.95 -18.69
C GLY A 268 3.24 74.72 -17.53
N GLU A 269 4.02 74.85 -16.47
CA GLU A 269 3.81 75.58 -15.22
C GLU A 269 3.56 74.67 -14.01
N SER A 270 4.61 74.30 -13.27
CA SER A 270 5.43 75.13 -12.36
C SER A 270 4.66 75.57 -11.13
N LYS A 271 4.98 74.97 -9.97
CA LYS A 271 5.87 75.66 -9.02
C LYS A 271 6.51 74.70 -8.02
N LYS A 272 7.81 74.93 -7.89
CA LYS A 272 8.82 74.36 -7.00
C LYS A 272 8.61 74.71 -5.53
N GLY A 273 9.23 73.88 -4.69
CA GLY A 273 9.96 74.29 -3.48
C GLY A 273 9.55 73.47 -2.27
N ASN A 274 10.44 72.90 -1.46
CA ASN A 274 11.89 72.96 -1.41
C ASN A 274 12.40 71.85 -0.45
N ASN A 275 13.66 71.49 -0.60
CA ASN A 275 14.43 70.56 0.22
C ASN A 275 14.39 70.86 1.73
N ASN A 276 14.50 69.83 2.57
CA ASN A 276 15.70 69.66 3.40
C ASN A 276 15.83 68.28 4.07
N ASN A 277 17.08 67.84 4.11
CA ASN A 277 17.65 66.65 4.74
C ASN A 277 17.23 66.47 6.22
N ASN A 278 17.22 65.21 6.68
CA ASN A 278 18.12 64.81 7.77
C ASN A 278 18.28 63.29 7.84
N ASN A 279 19.55 62.90 8.05
CA ASN A 279 20.03 61.57 8.36
C ASN A 279 19.39 61.04 9.65
N ASN A 280 19.15 59.72 9.72
CA ASN A 280 19.94 58.86 10.62
C ASN A 280 19.64 57.37 10.39
N ASN A 281 20.71 56.60 10.55
CA ASN A 281 20.81 55.15 10.48
C ASN A 281 19.80 54.45 11.40
N ASP A 282 19.36 53.25 11.03
CA ASP A 282 19.55 52.03 11.83
C ASP A 282 19.22 50.76 11.02
N ALA A 283 20.19 49.84 11.02
CA ALA A 283 20.15 48.41 10.71
C ALA A 283 19.19 47.88 9.62
N LYS A 284 19.72 47.67 8.40
CA LYS A 284 19.20 46.65 7.47
C LYS A 284 20.34 45.72 7.06
N GLU A 285 20.41 44.57 7.73
CA GLU A 285 21.31 43.46 7.41
C GLU A 285 20.95 42.83 6.05
N LEU A 286 21.94 42.14 5.49
CA LEU A 286 22.06 41.64 4.12
C LEU A 286 20.87 40.80 3.63
N GLU A 287 20.13 41.29 2.64
CA GLU A 287 19.43 40.44 1.66
C GLU A 287 20.32 40.27 0.43
N THR A 288 21.19 39.25 0.46
CA THR A 288 21.85 38.73 -0.75
C THR A 288 20.82 38.02 -1.63
N MET A 289 20.79 38.35 -2.92
CA MET A 289 19.81 37.85 -3.89
C MET A 289 19.80 36.32 -3.99
N ALA A 290 18.80 35.68 -3.36
CA ALA A 290 18.60 34.24 -3.44
C ALA A 290 18.02 33.84 -4.80
N SER A 291 18.62 32.86 -5.46
CA SER A 291 18.00 32.19 -6.61
C SER A 291 16.74 31.43 -6.14
N GLU A 292 15.68 31.46 -6.94
CA GLU A 292 14.41 30.79 -6.63
C GLU A 292 14.33 29.50 -7.45
N TRP A 293 14.22 28.35 -6.78
CA TRP A 293 14.09 27.03 -7.41
C TRP A 293 12.64 26.55 -7.34
N LEU A 294 12.29 25.50 -8.08
CA LEU A 294 10.99 24.84 -7.97
C LEU A 294 10.95 23.96 -6.70
N PRO A 295 9.84 23.86 -5.98
CA PRO A 295 9.73 22.87 -4.90
C PRO A 295 9.80 21.44 -5.46
N LEU A 296 10.52 20.57 -4.75
CA LEU A 296 10.60 19.15 -5.06
C LEU A 296 9.42 18.41 -4.43
N GLU A 297 8.78 17.52 -5.18
CA GLU A 297 7.74 16.63 -4.66
C GLU A 297 8.37 15.54 -3.77
N SER A 298 7.76 15.26 -2.61
CA SER A 298 8.16 14.17 -1.72
C SER A 298 7.72 12.82 -2.29
N ASN A 299 8.42 12.34 -3.30
CA ASN A 299 8.04 11.13 -4.05
C ASN A 299 9.31 10.33 -4.40
N PRO A 300 9.37 9.01 -4.09
CA PRO A 300 10.50 8.17 -4.42
C PRO A 300 10.92 8.22 -5.89
N LYS A 301 9.97 8.25 -6.83
CA LYS A 301 10.26 8.29 -8.27
C LYS A 301 11.03 9.56 -8.63
N VAL A 302 10.58 10.71 -8.10
CA VAL A 302 11.19 12.02 -8.35
C VAL A 302 12.60 12.09 -7.76
N ILE A 303 12.78 11.63 -6.52
CA ILE A 303 14.08 11.66 -5.84
C ILE A 303 15.06 10.65 -6.47
N ASN A 304 14.61 9.44 -6.80
CA ASN A 304 15.45 8.43 -7.46
C ASN A 304 15.90 8.87 -8.85
N GLU A 305 15.04 9.58 -9.59
CA GLU A 305 15.43 10.21 -10.85
C GLU A 305 16.50 11.29 -10.63
N PHE A 306 16.35 12.12 -9.60
CA PHE A 306 17.33 13.14 -9.26
C PHE A 306 18.69 12.53 -8.88
N LEU A 307 18.70 11.46 -8.07
CA LEU A 307 19.90 10.71 -7.70
C LEU A 307 20.69 10.24 -8.92
N ARG A 308 19.98 9.68 -9.92
CA ARG A 308 20.57 9.24 -11.18
C ARG A 308 21.21 10.39 -11.94
N GLN A 309 20.53 11.52 -12.05
CA GLN A 309 21.04 12.70 -12.79
C GLN A 309 22.28 13.32 -12.13
N ILE A 310 22.37 13.30 -10.80
CA ILE A 310 23.56 13.81 -10.08
C ILE A 310 24.69 12.78 -9.98
N GLY A 311 24.49 11.58 -10.52
CA GLY A 311 25.50 10.52 -10.62
C GLY A 311 25.68 9.70 -9.33
N VAL A 312 24.64 9.61 -8.50
CA VAL A 312 24.64 8.78 -7.29
C VAL A 312 23.97 7.44 -7.59
N SER A 313 24.61 6.36 -7.17
CA SER A 313 24.12 4.99 -7.32
C SER A 313 24.43 4.14 -6.08
N GLY A 314 23.92 2.91 -6.06
CA GLY A 314 24.04 2.01 -4.91
C GLY A 314 22.99 2.23 -3.82
N VAL A 315 22.22 3.31 -3.91
CA VAL A 315 21.10 3.62 -3.02
C VAL A 315 19.84 4.00 -3.78
N GLU A 316 18.69 3.82 -3.12
CA GLU A 316 17.38 4.26 -3.59
C GLU A 316 16.55 4.80 -2.43
N THR A 317 15.58 5.64 -2.74
CA THR A 317 14.57 6.13 -1.79
C THR A 317 13.28 5.33 -1.94
N ILE A 318 12.64 5.04 -0.81
CA ILE A 318 11.31 4.42 -0.73
C ILE A 318 10.44 5.17 0.28
N ASP A 319 9.12 5.03 0.19
CA ASP A 319 8.19 5.60 1.15
C ASP A 319 8.24 4.90 2.50
N VAL A 320 8.16 5.67 3.58
CA VAL A 320 7.98 5.17 4.94
C VAL A 320 6.51 5.35 5.32
N LEU A 321 5.76 4.25 5.29
CA LEU A 321 4.32 4.24 5.57
C LEU A 321 4.01 4.24 7.08
N SER A 322 4.92 3.69 7.89
CA SER A 322 4.78 3.59 9.34
C SER A 322 6.14 3.62 10.04
N PHE A 323 6.15 4.14 11.27
CA PHE A 323 7.30 4.11 12.18
C PHE A 323 7.11 3.08 13.31
N GLU A 324 6.27 2.06 13.09
CA GLU A 324 5.99 0.99 14.06
C GLU A 324 7.01 -0.14 13.97
N GLN A 325 7.34 -0.72 15.12
CA GLN A 325 8.41 -1.71 15.27
C GLN A 325 8.15 -3.04 14.58
N THR A 326 6.88 -3.39 14.35
CA THR A 326 6.46 -4.61 13.64
C THR A 326 6.58 -4.50 12.12
N VAL A 327 6.59 -3.28 11.57
CA VAL A 327 6.78 -3.02 10.12
C VAL A 327 8.28 -2.98 9.77
N LEU A 328 9.14 -2.84 10.79
CA LEU A 328 10.59 -2.65 10.65
C LEU A 328 11.40 -3.87 11.09
N SER A 329 10.76 -4.87 11.67
CA SER A 329 11.40 -6.12 12.09
C SER A 329 11.69 -7.01 10.88
N GLY A 330 12.84 -6.74 10.24
CA GLY A 330 13.47 -7.55 9.19
C GLY A 330 13.91 -6.77 7.94
N ALA A 331 13.55 -5.49 7.82
CA ALA A 331 14.13 -4.60 6.83
C ALA A 331 15.56 -4.17 7.20
N LYS A 332 16.52 -4.22 6.25
CA LYS A 332 17.83 -3.61 6.46
C LYS A 332 17.65 -2.13 6.67
N SER A 333 18.08 -1.63 7.83
CA SER A 333 17.80 -0.26 8.19
C SER A 333 18.35 0.78 7.22
N PRO A 334 17.59 1.85 6.96
CA PRO A 334 17.98 2.89 6.03
C PRO A 334 19.18 3.67 6.55
N PHE A 335 19.99 4.18 5.63
CA PHE A 335 21.12 5.02 5.98
C PHE A 335 20.72 6.44 6.38
N ALA A 336 19.56 6.89 5.89
CA ALA A 336 19.02 8.21 6.17
C ALA A 336 17.49 8.23 5.99
N VAL A 337 16.82 9.14 6.70
CA VAL A 337 15.39 9.40 6.55
C VAL A 337 15.17 10.88 6.21
N LEU A 338 14.35 11.18 5.21
CA LEU A 338 13.93 12.51 4.81
C LEU A 338 12.46 12.68 5.17
N ILE A 339 12.10 13.80 5.78
CA ILE A 339 10.74 14.04 6.23
C ILE A 339 10.26 15.38 5.71
N CYS A 340 9.13 15.35 5.03
CA CYS A 340 8.42 16.50 4.51
C CYS A 340 7.25 16.84 5.44
N ILE A 341 7.33 17.99 6.10
CA ILE A 341 6.33 18.43 7.09
C ILE A 341 5.62 19.70 6.56
N PRO A 342 4.29 19.80 6.66
CA PRO A 342 3.54 21.03 6.38
C PRO A 342 3.75 22.08 7.48
N ASN A 343 3.28 23.31 7.24
CA ASN A 343 3.27 24.38 8.25
C ASN A 343 4.63 24.65 8.91
N TYR A 344 5.69 24.71 8.11
CA TYR A 344 7.07 24.88 8.61
C TYR A 344 7.29 26.14 9.46
N LYS A 345 6.45 27.18 9.31
CA LYS A 345 6.54 28.40 10.12
C LYS A 345 6.32 28.07 11.59
N ARG A 346 5.35 27.21 11.88
CA ARG A 346 5.08 26.73 13.22
C ARG A 346 6.21 25.86 13.77
N VAL A 347 6.81 25.01 12.92
CA VAL A 347 8.03 24.27 13.27
C VAL A 347 9.15 25.24 13.69
N GLY A 348 9.37 26.30 12.92
CA GLY A 348 10.36 27.34 13.23
C GLY A 348 10.13 28.01 14.59
N GLU A 349 8.89 28.36 14.91
CA GLU A 349 8.51 28.92 16.23
C GLU A 349 8.81 27.95 17.38
N LEU A 350 8.53 26.65 17.21
CA LEU A 350 8.79 25.63 18.21
C LEU A 350 10.29 25.35 18.40
N MET A 351 11.07 25.41 17.31
CA MET A 351 12.48 25.03 17.30
C MET A 351 13.42 26.16 17.72
N THR A 352 13.05 27.42 17.48
CA THR A 352 13.83 28.60 17.85
C THR A 352 14.28 28.60 19.33
N PRO A 353 13.40 28.45 20.34
CA PRO A 353 13.82 28.44 21.74
C PRO A 353 14.75 27.27 22.09
N ILE A 354 14.56 26.12 21.44
CA ILE A 354 15.42 24.94 21.63
C ILE A 354 16.85 25.27 21.16
N PHE A 355 17.00 25.84 19.97
CA PHE A 355 18.32 26.22 19.45
C PHE A 355 18.98 27.33 20.26
N GLU A 356 18.23 28.30 20.78
CA GLU A 356 18.76 29.32 21.68
C GLU A 356 19.30 28.71 22.97
N GLU A 357 18.60 27.74 23.54
CA GLU A 357 19.05 27.03 24.73
C GLU A 357 20.28 26.16 24.46
N LEU A 358 20.31 25.46 23.32
CA LEU A 358 21.49 24.70 22.90
C LEU A 358 22.73 25.58 22.72
N LYS A 359 22.57 26.78 22.14
CA LYS A 359 23.63 27.80 22.04
C LYS A 359 24.12 28.22 23.43
N LYS A 360 23.23 28.46 24.39
CA LYS A 360 23.58 28.84 25.78
C LYS A 360 24.35 27.73 26.49
N ARG A 361 23.99 26.46 26.26
CA ARG A 361 24.64 25.29 26.85
C ARG A 361 26.02 24.97 26.22
N GLY A 362 26.49 25.76 25.26
CA GLY A 362 27.77 25.54 24.59
C GLY A 362 27.77 24.34 23.64
N SER A 363 26.58 23.85 23.25
CA SER A 363 26.45 22.83 22.19
C SER A 363 27.07 23.41 20.93
N ARG A 364 28.15 22.77 20.44
CA ARG A 364 29.01 23.37 19.42
C ARG A 364 28.23 23.58 18.13
N GLN A 365 28.30 24.82 17.64
CA GLN A 365 27.94 25.28 16.29
C GLN A 365 28.64 24.51 15.15
N SER A 366 29.49 23.54 15.49
CA SER A 366 30.28 22.72 14.57
C SER A 366 30.50 21.34 15.20
N ASP A 367 29.47 20.51 15.31
CA ASP A 367 29.77 19.09 15.36
C ASP A 367 30.39 18.70 14.01
N LYS A 368 31.73 18.65 13.97
CA LYS A 368 32.50 18.40 12.74
C LYS A 368 32.23 17.01 12.15
N ARG A 369 31.49 16.16 12.88
CA ARG A 369 31.06 14.84 12.42
C ARG A 369 30.06 14.92 11.26
N CYS A 370 29.22 15.95 11.23
CA CYS A 370 28.20 16.11 10.20
C CYS A 370 28.56 17.20 9.19
N LEU A 371 28.45 16.87 7.90
CA LEU A 371 28.50 17.85 6.82
C LEU A 371 27.16 18.59 6.77
N PHE A 372 27.22 19.90 7.05
CA PHE A 372 26.07 20.79 7.12
C PHE A 372 26.13 21.88 6.05
N LEU A 373 24.94 22.33 5.61
CA LEU A 373 24.69 23.40 4.66
C LEU A 373 23.56 24.28 5.22
N CYS A 374 23.72 25.59 5.14
CA CYS A 374 22.68 26.54 5.52
C CYS A 374 21.78 26.86 4.32
N ASN A 375 20.48 27.00 4.50
CA ASN A 375 19.59 27.31 3.39
C ASN A 375 19.89 28.70 2.80
N SER A 376 20.34 28.76 1.54
CA SER A 376 20.62 30.00 0.81
C SER A 376 19.75 30.19 -0.44
N ILE A 377 18.92 29.21 -0.78
CA ILE A 377 18.13 29.15 -2.01
C ILE A 377 16.66 28.96 -1.66
N LYS A 378 15.76 29.73 -2.26
CA LYS A 378 14.33 29.62 -1.99
C LYS A 378 13.77 28.34 -2.62
N ASN A 379 12.90 27.63 -1.89
CA ASN A 379 12.26 26.35 -2.28
C ASN A 379 13.21 25.16 -2.52
N ALA A 380 14.49 25.26 -2.16
CA ALA A 380 15.46 24.18 -2.38
C ALA A 380 15.59 23.20 -1.19
N CYS A 381 14.69 23.27 -0.20
CA CYS A 381 14.81 22.48 1.04
C CYS A 381 14.91 20.97 0.79
N GLY A 382 14.20 20.43 -0.22
CA GLY A 382 14.34 19.04 -0.64
C GLY A 382 15.74 18.68 -1.15
N CYS A 383 16.37 19.57 -1.93
CA CYS A 383 17.76 19.41 -2.38
C CYS A 383 18.73 19.42 -1.20
N PHE A 384 18.61 20.42 -0.32
CA PHE A 384 19.46 20.52 0.88
C PHE A 384 19.35 19.28 1.75
N SER A 385 18.13 18.82 2.02
CA SER A 385 17.86 17.62 2.83
C SER A 385 18.47 16.37 2.20
N LEU A 386 18.34 16.20 0.88
CA LEU A 386 18.97 15.07 0.17
C LEU A 386 20.51 15.15 0.20
N PHE A 387 21.08 16.34 0.01
CA PHE A 387 22.53 16.53 0.06
C PHE A 387 23.08 16.32 1.48
N HIS A 388 22.34 16.74 2.51
CA HIS A 388 22.66 16.40 3.90
C HIS A 388 22.68 14.90 4.11
N ALA A 389 21.68 14.16 3.62
CA ALA A 389 21.67 12.71 3.73
C ALA A 389 22.91 12.11 3.05
N LEU A 390 23.05 12.33 1.74
CA LEU A 390 24.10 11.73 0.91
C LEU A 390 25.51 12.06 1.38
N ALA A 391 25.78 13.31 1.75
CA ALA A 391 27.12 13.72 2.18
C ALA A 391 27.51 13.11 3.52
N ASN A 392 26.54 12.81 4.39
CA ASN A 392 26.79 12.18 5.68
C ASN A 392 26.87 10.66 5.61
N ILE A 393 26.42 10.05 4.50
CA ILE A 393 26.52 8.61 4.22
C ILE A 393 27.48 8.31 3.05
N GLU A 394 28.46 9.19 2.79
CA GLU A 394 29.39 9.08 1.65
C GLU A 394 30.08 7.70 1.55
N ASP A 395 30.40 7.08 2.69
CA ASP A 395 31.01 5.76 2.78
C ASP A 395 30.08 4.61 2.37
N LYS A 396 28.78 4.88 2.24
CA LYS A 396 27.73 3.91 1.91
C LYS A 396 27.19 4.05 0.47
N ILE A 397 27.58 5.09 -0.27
CA ILE A 397 27.07 5.40 -1.61
C ILE A 397 28.16 5.32 -2.70
N GLN A 398 27.75 5.16 -3.95
CA GLN A 398 28.65 5.18 -5.10
C GLN A 398 28.39 6.44 -5.93
N THR A 399 29.43 7.25 -6.17
CA THR A 399 29.26 8.58 -6.79
C THR A 399 30.12 8.80 -8.05
N GLY A 400 31.09 7.91 -8.33
CA GLY A 400 31.96 7.98 -9.50
C GLY A 400 32.57 9.38 -9.72
N ASN A 401 32.61 9.84 -10.97
CA ASN A 401 32.98 11.24 -11.32
C ASN A 401 31.73 12.11 -11.60
N GLY A 402 30.60 11.80 -10.95
CA GLY A 402 29.31 12.48 -11.14
C GLY A 402 29.28 13.91 -10.59
N LEU A 403 28.18 14.63 -10.88
CA LEU A 403 27.97 16.01 -10.43
C LEU A 403 28.04 16.13 -8.90
N PHE A 404 27.40 15.22 -8.18
CA PHE A 404 27.41 15.20 -6.72
C PHE A 404 28.82 14.99 -6.16
N ASN A 405 29.60 14.06 -6.71
CA ASN A 405 30.98 13.83 -6.22
C ASN A 405 31.85 15.07 -6.42
N ASN A 406 31.78 15.71 -7.60
CA ASN A 406 32.55 16.91 -7.91
C ASN A 406 32.22 18.06 -6.96
N TRP A 407 30.94 18.19 -6.59
CA TRP A 407 30.49 19.14 -5.58
C TRP A 407 31.00 18.75 -4.18
N LEU A 408 30.81 17.49 -3.76
CA LEU A 408 31.14 16.99 -2.42
C LEU A 408 32.63 17.15 -2.10
N GLN A 409 33.53 16.81 -3.03
CA GLN A 409 34.97 16.94 -2.80
C GLN A 409 35.40 18.39 -2.57
N LYS A 410 34.76 19.36 -3.24
CA LYS A 410 34.99 20.80 -3.00
C LYS A 410 34.35 21.26 -1.67
N ALA A 411 33.17 20.74 -1.35
CA ALA A 411 32.40 21.13 -0.17
C ALA A 411 33.06 20.74 1.16
N LYS A 412 33.84 19.65 1.21
CA LYS A 412 34.49 19.14 2.43
C LYS A 412 35.38 20.16 3.14
N SER A 413 36.11 20.99 2.39
CA SER A 413 37.03 21.99 2.95
C SER A 413 36.35 23.32 3.32
N LEU A 414 35.09 23.51 2.93
CA LEU A 414 34.36 24.77 3.07
C LEU A 414 33.53 24.80 4.36
N ASN A 415 33.17 26.00 4.81
CA ASN A 415 32.21 26.18 5.90
C ASN A 415 30.75 26.04 5.41
N ALA A 416 29.78 26.00 6.32
CA ALA A 416 28.38 25.72 5.98
C ALA A 416 27.76 26.72 4.99
N GLN A 417 28.11 28.01 5.07
CA GLN A 417 27.63 29.02 4.13
C GLN A 417 28.31 28.88 2.77
N GLU A 418 29.63 28.73 2.74
CA GLU A 418 30.39 28.54 1.50
C GLU A 418 29.96 27.28 0.73
N ARG A 419 29.57 26.20 1.42
CA ARG A 419 29.00 25.00 0.79
C ARG A 419 27.67 25.28 0.10
N SER A 420 26.83 26.08 0.75
CA SER A 420 25.54 26.50 0.19
C SER A 420 25.72 27.43 -1.00
N ASP A 421 26.68 28.35 -0.94
CA ASP A 421 27.04 29.22 -2.06
C ASP A 421 27.62 28.40 -3.23
N LEU A 422 28.42 27.37 -2.95
CA LEU A 422 28.92 26.43 -3.95
C LEU A 422 27.76 25.69 -4.64
N LEU A 423 26.76 25.23 -3.89
CA LEU A 423 25.56 24.59 -4.45
C LEU A 423 24.72 25.55 -5.30
N ALA A 424 24.50 26.77 -4.79
CA ALA A 424 23.70 27.79 -5.48
C ALA A 424 24.29 28.24 -6.82
N ASN A 425 25.61 28.16 -6.95
CA ASN A 425 26.34 28.54 -8.17
C ASN A 425 26.61 27.36 -9.12
N ASP A 426 26.17 26.14 -8.80
CA ASP A 426 26.36 24.98 -9.67
C ASP A 426 25.19 24.82 -10.66
N SER A 427 25.42 25.26 -11.90
CA SER A 427 24.40 25.21 -12.96
C SER A 427 24.04 23.80 -13.41
N GLY A 428 24.95 22.83 -13.24
CA GLY A 428 24.69 21.43 -13.57
C GLY A 428 23.71 20.80 -12.57
N LEU A 429 23.95 21.01 -11.28
CA LEU A 429 23.06 20.56 -10.21
C LEU A 429 21.71 21.27 -10.26
N ALA A 430 21.68 22.58 -10.52
CA ALA A 430 20.44 23.34 -10.66
C ALA A 430 19.56 22.78 -11.80
N LYS A 431 20.16 22.46 -12.95
CA LYS A 431 19.43 21.88 -14.09
C LYS A 431 18.90 20.47 -13.79
N ALA A 432 19.72 19.63 -13.14
CA ALA A 432 19.28 18.29 -12.73
C ALA A 432 18.10 18.36 -11.76
N TYR A 433 18.16 19.28 -10.80
CA TYR A 433 17.08 19.52 -9.85
C TYR A 433 15.81 20.02 -10.52
N GLU A 434 15.91 21.02 -11.42
CA GLU A 434 14.75 21.54 -12.16
C GLU A 434 14.07 20.46 -13.02
N THR A 435 14.86 19.56 -13.62
CA THR A 435 14.34 18.44 -14.40
C THR A 435 13.54 17.48 -13.51
N ALA A 436 14.08 17.11 -12.34
CA ALA A 436 13.37 16.26 -11.39
C ALA A 436 12.10 16.91 -10.85
N ALA A 437 12.15 18.19 -10.46
CA ALA A 437 10.99 18.92 -9.95
C ALA A 437 9.83 19.01 -10.96
N LYS A 438 10.13 19.07 -12.26
CA LYS A 438 9.13 19.06 -13.34
C LYS A 438 8.55 17.68 -13.66
N ALA A 439 9.20 16.61 -13.21
CA ALA A 439 8.76 15.24 -13.43
C ALA A 439 7.77 14.73 -12.37
N GLY A 440 7.47 15.55 -11.34
CA GLY A 440 6.46 15.23 -10.33
C GLY A 440 5.07 15.01 -10.94
N GLU A 441 4.27 14.17 -10.28
CA GLU A 441 2.91 13.85 -10.72
C GLU A 441 1.92 14.98 -10.35
N SER A 442 2.30 15.84 -9.40
CA SER A 442 1.51 16.99 -8.96
C SER A 442 1.90 18.31 -9.64
N SER A 443 0.94 19.24 -9.75
CA SER A 443 1.20 20.59 -10.23
C SER A 443 2.02 21.39 -9.21
N VAL A 444 3.08 22.06 -9.67
CA VAL A 444 3.96 22.86 -8.81
C VAL A 444 3.17 23.98 -8.09
N ALA A 445 3.17 23.96 -6.75
CA ALA A 445 2.53 24.98 -5.93
C ALA A 445 3.28 26.32 -5.98
N GLU A 446 2.56 27.44 -6.15
CA GLU A 446 3.15 28.79 -6.20
C GLU A 446 3.74 29.24 -4.86
N ASN A 447 3.27 28.69 -3.73
CA ASN A 447 3.79 28.98 -2.39
C ASN A 447 3.77 27.72 -1.51
N PRO A 448 4.80 26.87 -1.61
CA PRO A 448 4.84 25.62 -0.86
C PRO A 448 4.97 25.90 0.64
N GLU A 449 4.02 25.40 1.44
CA GLU A 449 4.07 25.46 2.91
C GLU A 449 4.76 24.24 3.54
N HIS A 450 5.48 23.45 2.74
CA HIS A 450 6.17 22.25 3.17
C HIS A 450 7.68 22.49 3.36
N HIS A 451 8.31 21.69 4.22
CA HIS A 451 9.74 21.75 4.50
C HIS A 451 10.33 20.36 4.72
N PHE A 452 11.51 20.12 4.16
CA PHE A 452 12.23 18.86 4.31
C PHE A 452 13.28 18.93 5.43
N ILE A 453 13.31 17.88 6.25
CA ILE A 453 14.28 17.66 7.32
C ILE A 453 14.96 16.30 7.09
N CYS A 454 16.27 16.25 7.29
CA CYS A 454 17.07 15.03 7.14
C CYS A 454 17.43 14.44 8.50
N TYR A 455 17.38 13.12 8.62
CA TYR A 455 17.87 12.37 9.77
C TYR A 455 18.93 11.36 9.33
N VAL A 456 20.06 11.32 10.03
CA VAL A 456 21.18 10.42 9.73
C VAL A 456 21.81 9.87 11.01
N ASN A 457 22.24 8.62 10.97
CA ASN A 457 23.16 8.09 11.98
C ASN A 457 24.60 8.49 11.61
N LYS A 458 25.29 9.23 12.49
CA LYS A 458 26.69 9.58 12.30
C LYS A 458 27.53 9.39 13.56
N GLY A 459 28.28 8.29 13.59
CA GLY A 459 29.14 7.98 14.74
C GLY A 459 28.32 7.68 15.99
N GLU A 460 27.40 6.72 15.86
CA GLU A 460 26.53 6.16 16.92
C GLU A 460 25.50 7.14 17.49
N ASN A 461 25.33 8.30 16.87
CA ASN A 461 24.34 9.29 17.26
C ASN A 461 23.38 9.62 16.12
N LEU A 462 22.11 9.84 16.46
CA LEU A 462 21.09 10.33 15.55
C LEU A 462 21.24 11.85 15.42
N TYR A 463 21.37 12.34 14.19
CA TYR A 463 21.33 13.77 13.91
C TYR A 463 20.10 14.13 13.11
N GLU A 464 19.41 15.16 13.59
CA GLU A 464 18.45 15.91 12.80
C GLU A 464 19.16 17.10 12.14
N ILE A 465 19.05 17.18 10.82
CA ILE A 465 19.70 18.18 9.99
C ILE A 465 18.62 18.96 9.23
N ASP A 466 18.41 20.19 9.66
CA ASP A 466 17.53 21.17 9.02
C ASP A 466 18.39 22.32 8.46
N SER A 467 18.29 22.58 7.16
CA SER A 467 19.02 23.67 6.49
C SER A 467 18.67 25.07 7.02
N ARG A 468 17.49 25.24 7.64
CA ARG A 468 17.07 26.50 8.28
C ARG A 468 17.56 26.63 9.72
N ALA A 469 18.01 25.54 10.33
CA ALA A 469 18.60 25.58 11.66
C ALA A 469 20.00 26.20 11.63
N PRO A 470 20.48 26.75 12.75
CA PRO A 470 21.84 27.28 12.83
C PRO A 470 22.94 26.19 12.78
N PHE A 471 22.61 24.95 13.12
CA PHE A 471 23.51 23.78 13.12
C PHE A 471 22.71 22.46 13.28
N PRO A 472 23.31 21.29 12.94
CA PRO A 472 22.71 19.98 13.18
C PRO A 472 22.39 19.73 14.66
N ARG A 473 21.28 19.07 14.95
CA ARG A 473 20.84 18.72 16.30
C ARG A 473 21.13 17.25 16.58
N ASP A 474 21.97 16.99 17.59
CA ASP A 474 22.21 15.65 18.13
C ASP A 474 21.01 15.23 19.01
N LEU A 475 20.38 14.11 18.65
CA LEU A 475 19.20 13.56 19.32
C LEU A 475 19.55 12.41 20.29
N GLY A 476 20.83 12.07 20.43
CA GLY A 476 21.30 10.99 21.29
C GLY A 476 21.72 9.76 20.50
N HIS A 477 21.98 8.68 21.23
CA HIS A 477 22.52 7.44 20.68
C HIS A 477 21.51 6.76 19.75
N THR A 478 22.01 6.24 18.61
CA THR A 478 21.27 5.36 17.69
C THR A 478 22.26 4.45 16.97
N ASN A 479 21.79 3.31 16.45
CA ASN A 479 22.58 2.43 15.59
C ASN A 479 21.91 2.30 14.22
N GLU A 480 22.51 1.51 13.32
CA GLU A 480 21.92 1.29 12.00
C GLU A 480 20.53 0.66 12.18
N GLU A 481 20.37 -0.34 13.06
CA GLU A 481 19.12 -1.09 13.29
C GLU A 481 17.96 -0.21 13.81
N GLU A 482 18.25 0.73 14.72
CA GLU A 482 17.24 1.51 15.47
C GLU A 482 16.88 2.87 14.84
N ILE A 483 17.60 3.30 13.79
CA ILE A 483 17.47 4.65 13.22
C ILE A 483 16.02 5.02 12.87
N VAL A 484 15.22 4.11 12.31
CA VAL A 484 13.84 4.41 11.90
C VAL A 484 12.92 4.59 13.11
N LEU A 485 13.13 3.79 14.16
CA LEU A 485 12.36 3.88 15.40
C LEU A 485 12.65 5.19 16.12
N ASP A 486 13.93 5.56 16.20
CA ASP A 486 14.38 6.78 16.85
C ASP A 486 13.93 8.03 16.08
N VAL A 487 14.00 7.98 14.74
CA VAL A 487 13.42 9.02 13.89
C VAL A 487 11.91 9.11 14.10
N GLY A 488 11.20 7.98 14.13
CA GLY A 488 9.78 7.92 14.42
C GLY A 488 9.42 8.56 15.76
N ALA A 489 10.22 8.33 16.80
CA ALA A 489 10.05 8.96 18.10
C ALA A 489 10.25 10.48 18.06
N ALA A 490 11.29 10.95 17.34
CA ALA A 490 11.53 12.37 17.12
C ALA A 490 10.37 13.03 16.36
N CYS A 491 9.82 12.33 15.37
CA CYS A 491 8.71 12.81 14.54
C CYS A 491 7.41 12.91 15.31
N ARG A 492 7.04 11.86 16.06
CA ARG A 492 5.84 11.88 16.91
C ARG A 492 5.86 13.07 17.86
N ASN A 493 7.00 13.34 18.50
CA ASN A 493 7.15 14.50 19.39
C ASN A 493 6.94 15.84 18.67
N LEU A 494 7.40 15.96 17.41
CA LEU A 494 7.21 17.16 16.61
C LEU A 494 5.76 17.31 16.13
N ILE A 495 5.16 16.23 15.63
CA ILE A 495 3.77 16.16 15.14
C ILE A 495 2.76 16.47 16.26
N GLU A 496 2.95 15.89 17.46
CA GLU A 496 2.13 16.17 18.64
C GLU A 496 2.09 17.67 18.99
N LYS A 497 3.18 18.40 18.73
CA LYS A 497 3.26 19.85 18.98
C LYS A 497 2.66 20.70 17.86
N LEU A 498 2.52 20.14 16.66
CA LEU A 498 1.97 20.82 15.49
C LEU A 498 0.45 20.71 15.40
N ASP A 499 -0.17 19.76 16.11
CA ASP A 499 -1.62 19.47 16.01
C ASP A 499 -2.05 19.17 14.56
N ASP A 500 -1.13 18.60 13.77
CA ASP A 500 -1.32 18.24 12.36
C ASP A 500 -0.71 16.86 12.12
N VAL A 501 -1.51 15.94 11.61
CA VAL A 501 -1.13 14.54 11.34
C VAL A 501 -0.50 14.33 9.96
N SER A 502 -0.44 15.38 9.14
CA SER A 502 0.01 15.27 7.75
C SER A 502 1.53 15.38 7.67
N PHE A 503 2.21 14.32 7.25
CA PHE A 503 3.63 14.35 6.89
C PHE A 503 3.91 13.27 5.83
N ALA A 504 5.01 13.43 5.10
CA ALA A 504 5.54 12.37 4.24
C ALA A 504 6.96 12.04 4.68
N ALA A 505 7.33 10.77 4.67
CA ALA A 505 8.65 10.30 5.04
C ALA A 505 9.21 9.38 3.96
N LEU A 506 10.47 9.60 3.61
CA LEU A 506 11.22 8.84 2.62
C LEU A 506 12.48 8.30 3.28
N ALA A 507 12.82 7.05 3.05
CA ALA A 507 14.02 6.43 3.61
C ALA A 507 14.97 6.00 2.50
N ILE A 508 16.28 6.20 2.74
CA ILE A 508 17.35 5.90 1.78
C ILE A 508 17.95 4.53 2.11
N PHE A 509 17.79 3.56 1.21
CA PHE A 509 18.24 2.18 1.34
C PHE A 509 19.35 1.84 0.34
N MET A 510 20.11 0.76 0.59
CA MET A 510 20.93 0.14 -0.46
C MET A 510 20.06 -0.49 -1.54
N LYS A 511 20.48 -0.37 -2.79
CA LYS A 511 19.87 -1.10 -3.90
C LYS A 511 20.09 -2.62 -3.74
N LYS A 512 19.02 -3.37 -3.49
CA LYS A 512 19.06 -4.72 -2.88
C LYS A 512 19.83 -5.78 -3.67
N ILE A 513 19.61 -5.89 -4.98
CA ILE A 513 20.25 -6.91 -5.84
C ILE A 513 21.13 -6.33 -6.97
N GLY A 514 21.11 -5.01 -7.16
CA GLY A 514 21.99 -4.27 -8.08
C GLY A 514 21.68 -4.37 -9.57
N VAL A 515 20.47 -4.83 -9.94
CA VAL A 515 19.98 -4.85 -11.33
C VAL A 515 19.35 -3.49 -11.67
N SER A 516 19.51 -3.02 -12.91
CA SER A 516 18.97 -1.74 -13.40
C SER A 516 18.46 -1.84 -14.85
N GLY A 517 17.63 -0.89 -15.28
CA GLY A 517 17.05 -0.90 -16.63
C GLY A 517 15.83 -1.80 -16.79
N LEU A 518 15.21 -2.19 -15.68
CA LEU A 518 13.98 -2.97 -15.64
C LEU A 518 12.93 -2.30 -14.75
N GLU A 519 11.67 -2.58 -15.06
CA GLU A 519 10.52 -2.26 -14.23
C GLU A 519 9.57 -3.46 -14.18
N CYS A 520 8.90 -3.62 -13.04
CA CYS A 520 7.84 -4.61 -12.86
C CYS A 520 6.50 -3.93 -13.13
N VAL A 521 5.68 -4.55 -13.98
CA VAL A 521 4.33 -4.05 -14.31
C VAL A 521 3.33 -5.17 -14.13
N ASP A 522 2.23 -4.92 -13.43
CA ASP A 522 1.15 -5.89 -13.26
C ASP A 522 0.39 -6.12 -14.58
N VAL A 523 0.04 -7.38 -14.84
CA VAL A 523 -0.76 -7.80 -15.98
C VAL A 523 -2.17 -8.10 -15.48
N PHE A 524 -3.06 -7.11 -15.61
CA PHE A 524 -4.44 -7.22 -15.13
C PHE A 524 -5.34 -8.11 -16.00
N SER A 525 -5.05 -8.21 -17.29
CA SER A 525 -5.79 -9.05 -18.24
C SER A 525 -4.88 -9.50 -19.38
N PHE A 526 -5.16 -10.70 -19.90
CA PHE A 526 -4.55 -11.24 -21.11
C PHE A 526 -5.35 -10.92 -22.39
N ASP A 527 -6.36 -10.05 -22.30
CA ASP A 527 -7.08 -9.55 -23.45
C ASP A 527 -6.18 -8.66 -24.31
N GLU A 528 -6.24 -8.83 -25.63
CA GLU A 528 -5.34 -8.18 -26.58
C GLU A 528 -5.35 -6.65 -26.46
N ASP A 529 -6.53 -6.07 -26.24
CA ASP A 529 -6.72 -4.63 -26.04
C ASP A 529 -6.04 -4.13 -24.76
N MET A 530 -6.01 -4.93 -23.69
CA MET A 530 -5.38 -4.56 -22.42
C MET A 530 -3.85 -4.70 -22.48
N LEU A 531 -3.37 -5.72 -23.20
CA LEU A 531 -1.94 -5.95 -23.41
C LEU A 531 -1.27 -4.83 -24.23
N ALA A 532 -2.04 -4.13 -25.07
CA ALA A 532 -1.54 -3.00 -25.85
C ALA A 532 -1.08 -1.80 -24.99
N PHE A 533 -1.59 -1.67 -23.76
CA PHE A 533 -1.22 -0.60 -22.83
C PHE A 533 0.06 -0.89 -22.03
N ILE A 534 0.59 -2.10 -22.11
CA ILE A 534 1.77 -2.50 -21.34
C ILE A 534 3.05 -1.99 -22.04
N PRO A 535 3.99 -1.36 -21.30
CA PRO A 535 5.25 -0.88 -21.86
C PRO A 535 6.06 -1.96 -22.56
N LYS A 536 6.81 -1.56 -23.59
CA LYS A 536 7.72 -2.42 -24.38
C LYS A 536 9.17 -1.96 -24.20
N PRO A 537 10.16 -2.85 -24.31
CA PRO A 537 10.06 -4.29 -24.63
C PRO A 537 9.65 -5.15 -23.43
N GLN A 538 8.88 -6.21 -23.68
CA GLN A 538 8.43 -7.17 -22.67
C GLN A 538 9.42 -8.34 -22.61
N LEU A 539 10.11 -8.52 -21.49
CA LEU A 539 11.31 -9.36 -21.44
C LEU A 539 11.08 -10.71 -20.76
N ALA A 540 10.26 -10.74 -19.70
CA ALA A 540 9.89 -11.96 -18.99
C ALA A 540 8.58 -11.74 -18.21
N MET A 541 7.81 -12.79 -17.99
CA MET A 541 6.57 -12.75 -17.21
C MET A 541 6.61 -13.76 -16.07
N ILE A 542 6.30 -13.32 -14.86
CA ILE A 542 6.20 -14.16 -13.66
C ILE A 542 4.71 -14.34 -13.35
N LEU A 543 4.29 -15.59 -13.16
CA LEU A 543 2.93 -15.96 -12.79
C LEU A 543 2.93 -16.50 -11.36
N CYS A 544 1.99 -16.01 -10.54
CA CYS A 544 1.68 -16.49 -9.21
C CYS A 544 0.25 -17.06 -9.19
N PHE A 545 0.07 -18.29 -8.70
CA PHE A 545 -1.24 -18.96 -8.69
C PHE A 545 -1.35 -19.99 -7.55
N PRO A 546 -2.56 -20.39 -7.15
CA PRO A 546 -2.78 -21.34 -6.05
C PRO A 546 -2.22 -22.72 -6.41
N SER A 547 -1.28 -23.22 -5.60
CA SER A 547 -0.49 -24.43 -5.91
C SER A 547 -1.31 -25.71 -5.72
N ASP A 548 -2.10 -25.79 -4.65
CA ASP A 548 -2.86 -26.99 -4.28
C ASP A 548 -3.91 -27.37 -5.33
N GLU A 549 -4.56 -26.38 -5.94
CA GLU A 549 -5.57 -26.63 -6.98
C GLU A 549 -4.95 -27.14 -8.29
N ALA A 550 -3.71 -26.74 -8.57
CA ALA A 550 -2.99 -27.10 -9.80
C ALA A 550 -2.05 -28.32 -9.64
N ALA A 551 -1.87 -28.85 -8.43
CA ALA A 551 -0.85 -29.87 -8.12
C ALA A 551 -0.96 -31.15 -8.97
N ASP A 552 -2.17 -31.69 -9.12
CA ASP A 552 -2.44 -32.88 -9.94
C ASP A 552 -2.15 -32.66 -11.44
N PHE A 553 -2.31 -31.43 -11.91
CA PHE A 553 -2.05 -31.06 -13.29
C PHE A 553 -0.56 -30.83 -13.54
N LEU A 554 0.09 -30.06 -12.66
CA LEU A 554 1.52 -29.78 -12.73
C LEU A 554 2.34 -31.07 -12.61
N SER A 555 1.99 -31.98 -11.70
CA SER A 555 2.68 -33.26 -11.55
C SER A 555 2.67 -34.10 -12.83
N LYS A 556 1.52 -34.22 -13.50
CA LYS A 556 1.41 -34.90 -14.81
C LYS A 556 2.26 -34.21 -15.87
N ARG A 557 2.21 -32.88 -15.91
CA ARG A 557 3.03 -32.08 -16.83
C ARG A 557 4.53 -32.31 -16.59
N TYR A 558 4.98 -32.35 -15.35
CA TYR A 558 6.39 -32.63 -15.03
C TYR A 558 6.81 -34.05 -15.43
N GLU A 559 5.92 -35.04 -15.30
CA GLU A 559 6.18 -36.40 -15.80
C GLU A 559 6.31 -36.44 -17.33
N GLU A 560 5.49 -35.68 -18.05
CA GLU A 560 5.57 -35.55 -19.51
C GLU A 560 6.88 -34.89 -19.94
N VAL A 561 7.26 -33.80 -19.27
CA VAL A 561 8.56 -33.14 -19.47
C VAL A 561 9.69 -34.15 -19.22
N LYS A 562 9.65 -34.90 -18.12
CA LYS A 562 10.65 -35.93 -17.82
C LYS A 562 10.75 -37.01 -18.91
N LYS A 563 9.62 -37.37 -19.53
CA LYS A 563 9.54 -38.36 -20.63
C LYS A 563 10.06 -37.80 -21.96
N SER A 564 9.93 -36.50 -22.22
CA SER A 564 10.43 -35.89 -23.47
C SER A 564 11.95 -35.84 -23.54
N GLY A 565 12.63 -35.83 -22.38
CA GLY A 565 14.09 -35.98 -22.28
C GLY A 565 14.91 -34.81 -22.85
N GLU A 566 14.26 -33.71 -23.22
CA GLU A 566 14.88 -32.59 -23.93
C GLU A 566 15.44 -31.55 -22.93
N ARG A 567 16.70 -31.72 -22.51
CA ARG A 567 17.42 -30.71 -21.72
C ARG A 567 17.93 -29.60 -22.64
N THR A 568 17.35 -28.41 -22.56
CA THR A 568 17.81 -27.24 -23.32
C THR A 568 19.03 -26.61 -22.66
N GLY A 569 20.23 -26.92 -23.15
CA GLY A 569 21.50 -26.53 -22.52
C GLY A 569 21.81 -25.03 -22.49
N ASP A 570 21.01 -24.17 -23.12
CA ASP A 570 21.24 -22.71 -23.20
C ASP A 570 20.35 -21.89 -22.25
N VAL A 571 19.43 -22.53 -21.52
CA VAL A 571 18.57 -21.86 -20.54
C VAL A 571 19.19 -22.01 -19.15
N PHE A 572 19.40 -20.90 -18.45
CA PHE A 572 19.82 -20.94 -17.05
C PHE A 572 18.67 -21.48 -16.19
N PHE A 573 18.92 -22.58 -15.50
CA PHE A 573 17.95 -23.28 -14.67
C PHE A 573 18.55 -23.72 -13.33
N MET A 574 17.74 -23.78 -12.29
CA MET A 574 18.09 -24.36 -11.00
C MET A 574 16.82 -24.83 -10.29
N ASN A 575 16.90 -25.95 -9.60
CA ASN A 575 15.78 -26.46 -8.82
C ASN A 575 15.72 -25.79 -7.46
N GLN A 576 14.51 -25.56 -6.95
CA GLN A 576 14.34 -25.00 -5.62
C GLN A 576 14.53 -26.06 -4.54
N ASN A 577 15.42 -25.79 -3.60
CA ASN A 577 15.56 -26.55 -2.35
C ASN A 577 15.34 -25.69 -1.09
N ILE A 578 15.01 -24.41 -1.26
CA ILE A 578 14.74 -23.44 -0.20
C ILE A 578 13.21 -23.30 -0.04
N GLY A 579 12.68 -23.47 1.16
CA GLY A 579 11.26 -23.27 1.45
C GLY A 579 10.82 -21.83 1.19
N ASN A 580 9.59 -21.64 0.68
CA ASN A 580 8.97 -20.32 0.45
C ASN A 580 9.72 -19.37 -0.49
N ALA A 581 10.73 -19.86 -1.23
CA ALA A 581 11.55 -19.04 -2.11
C ALA A 581 11.11 -19.04 -3.59
N CYS A 582 10.01 -19.70 -3.95
CA CYS A 582 9.61 -19.89 -5.35
C CYS A 582 9.54 -18.58 -6.16
N GLY A 583 9.09 -17.47 -5.55
CA GLY A 583 9.13 -16.14 -6.17
C GLY A 583 10.55 -15.65 -6.49
N THR A 584 11.51 -15.86 -5.58
CA THR A 584 12.93 -15.54 -5.82
C THR A 584 13.52 -16.40 -6.92
N PHE A 585 13.19 -17.69 -6.97
CA PHE A 585 13.64 -18.57 -8.06
C PHE A 585 13.10 -18.10 -9.41
N ALA A 586 11.80 -17.80 -9.50
CA ALA A 586 11.18 -17.28 -10.71
C ALA A 586 11.82 -15.95 -11.16
N LEU A 587 12.09 -15.02 -10.24
CA LEU A 587 12.81 -13.79 -10.55
C LEU A 587 14.24 -14.05 -11.04
N PHE A 588 14.99 -14.92 -10.38
CA PHE A 588 16.38 -15.20 -10.71
C PHE A 588 16.51 -15.94 -12.04
N HIS A 589 15.62 -16.89 -12.33
CA HIS A 589 15.50 -17.54 -13.64
C HIS A 589 15.20 -16.51 -14.73
N SER A 590 14.31 -15.54 -14.47
CA SER A 590 14.01 -14.45 -15.40
C SER A 590 15.26 -13.62 -15.69
N LEU A 591 15.90 -13.08 -14.65
CA LEU A 591 17.05 -12.19 -14.76
C LEU A 591 18.29 -12.87 -15.37
N ALA A 592 18.58 -14.11 -14.97
CA ALA A 592 19.75 -14.84 -15.44
C ALA A 592 19.67 -15.15 -16.94
N ASN A 593 18.46 -15.38 -17.46
CA ASN A 593 18.24 -15.63 -18.89
C ASN A 593 18.21 -14.35 -19.73
N LEU A 594 18.12 -13.17 -19.09
CA LEU A 594 18.10 -11.86 -19.73
C LEU A 594 19.47 -11.15 -19.76
N GLU A 595 20.56 -11.73 -19.23
CA GLU A 595 21.86 -11.03 -19.05
C GLU A 595 22.37 -10.22 -20.26
N ASN A 596 22.19 -10.72 -21.48
CA ASN A 596 22.66 -10.03 -22.69
C ASN A 596 21.72 -8.92 -23.18
N ARG A 597 20.63 -8.68 -22.44
CA ARG A 597 19.51 -7.82 -22.80
C ARG A 597 19.27 -6.71 -21.78
N ILE A 598 19.77 -6.87 -20.55
CA ILE A 598 19.57 -5.95 -19.43
C ILE A 598 20.88 -5.67 -18.70
N ASN A 599 20.98 -4.51 -18.04
CA ASN A 599 22.14 -4.19 -17.22
C ASN A 599 22.02 -4.83 -15.83
N LEU A 600 22.58 -6.03 -15.68
CA LEU A 600 22.69 -6.71 -14.38
C LEU A 600 23.63 -6.02 -13.38
N GLY A 601 24.34 -4.98 -13.81
CA GLY A 601 25.30 -4.25 -12.99
C GLY A 601 26.44 -5.13 -12.48
N ASN A 602 27.02 -4.71 -11.36
CA ASN A 602 28.09 -5.38 -10.60
C ASN A 602 27.63 -5.70 -9.16
N GLY A 603 26.29 -5.78 -8.98
CA GLY A 603 25.63 -6.04 -7.71
C GLY A 603 25.71 -7.50 -7.25
N LYS A 604 25.00 -7.79 -6.16
CA LYS A 604 25.03 -9.10 -5.47
C LYS A 604 24.54 -10.23 -6.36
N PHE A 605 23.42 -10.01 -7.05
CA PHE A 605 22.88 -10.97 -8.00
C PHE A 605 23.88 -11.32 -9.11
N ARG A 606 24.58 -10.31 -9.65
CA ARG A 606 25.61 -10.54 -10.68
C ARG A 606 26.75 -11.43 -10.15
N LYS A 607 27.29 -11.11 -8.98
CA LYS A 607 28.38 -11.88 -8.34
C LYS A 607 27.95 -13.31 -8.03
N TRP A 608 26.73 -13.51 -7.57
CA TRP A 608 26.15 -14.84 -7.34
C TRP A 608 25.98 -15.59 -8.67
N LEU A 609 25.42 -14.94 -9.70
CA LEU A 609 25.19 -15.53 -11.02
C LEU A 609 26.49 -15.98 -11.70
N ASP A 610 27.56 -15.17 -11.61
CA ASP A 610 28.87 -15.50 -12.17
C ASP A 610 29.45 -16.78 -11.54
N LYS A 611 29.20 -17.02 -10.24
CA LYS A 611 29.57 -18.27 -9.55
C LYS A 611 28.64 -19.43 -9.91
N ALA A 612 27.32 -19.19 -9.91
CA ALA A 612 26.28 -20.18 -10.16
C ALA A 612 26.41 -20.85 -11.54
N ARG A 613 26.93 -20.12 -12.53
CA ARG A 613 27.20 -20.64 -13.89
C ARG A 613 28.24 -21.74 -13.96
N LEU A 614 29.17 -21.75 -13.01
CA LEU A 614 30.23 -22.74 -12.93
C LEU A 614 29.74 -24.04 -12.27
N LEU A 615 28.55 -24.02 -11.69
CA LEU A 615 27.93 -25.12 -10.95
C LEU A 615 26.86 -25.82 -11.77
N LYS A 616 26.56 -27.06 -11.38
CA LYS A 616 25.41 -27.82 -11.91
C LYS A 616 24.10 -27.28 -11.36
N GLU A 617 22.99 -27.63 -12.01
CA GLU A 617 21.64 -27.12 -11.72
C GLU A 617 21.21 -27.36 -10.26
N ASP A 618 21.61 -28.49 -9.68
CA ASP A 618 21.37 -28.89 -8.30
C ASP A 618 22.24 -28.11 -7.29
N GLU A 619 23.50 -27.87 -7.63
CA GLU A 619 24.47 -27.15 -6.77
C GLU A 619 24.22 -25.63 -6.73
N ARG A 620 23.49 -25.07 -7.70
CA ARG A 620 23.16 -23.63 -7.75
C ARG A 620 22.27 -23.18 -6.60
N SER A 621 21.36 -24.05 -6.16
CA SER A 621 20.43 -23.75 -5.08
C SER A 621 21.14 -23.73 -3.72
N ASP A 622 22.11 -24.63 -3.52
CA ASP A 622 22.96 -24.64 -2.32
C ASP A 622 23.77 -23.33 -2.22
N LEU A 623 24.34 -22.89 -3.34
CA LEU A 623 25.04 -21.59 -3.40
C LEU A 623 24.13 -20.41 -3.04
N LEU A 624 22.85 -20.46 -3.42
CA LEU A 624 21.87 -19.43 -3.05
C LEU A 624 21.51 -19.49 -1.56
N ALA A 625 21.34 -20.70 -1.01
CA ALA A 625 21.01 -20.91 0.40
C ALA A 625 22.11 -20.41 1.35
N GLU A 626 23.38 -20.48 0.92
CA GLU A 626 24.53 -19.97 1.68
C GLU A 626 24.72 -18.44 1.57
N ASP A 627 24.03 -17.75 0.64
CA ASP A 627 24.18 -16.32 0.42
C ASP A 627 23.28 -15.51 1.38
N THR A 628 23.84 -15.19 2.56
CA THR A 628 23.15 -14.41 3.60
C THR A 628 22.68 -13.03 3.13
N GLU A 629 23.34 -12.45 2.12
CA GLU A 629 22.97 -11.12 1.65
C GLU A 629 21.77 -11.14 0.72
N LEU A 630 21.65 -12.16 -0.13
CA LEU A 630 20.47 -12.39 -0.97
C LEU A 630 19.30 -12.93 -0.15
N ALA A 631 19.56 -13.75 0.88
CA ALA A 631 18.54 -14.18 1.83
C ALA A 631 17.91 -12.98 2.56
N ALA A 632 18.73 -12.07 3.09
CA ALA A 632 18.22 -10.85 3.71
C ALA A 632 17.44 -9.96 2.73
N ALA A 633 17.84 -9.89 1.45
CA ALA A 633 17.09 -9.16 0.44
C ALA A 633 15.73 -9.80 0.12
N HIS A 634 15.63 -11.12 0.18
CA HIS A 634 14.37 -11.86 0.03
C HIS A 634 13.43 -11.60 1.21
N GLU A 635 13.92 -11.78 2.45
CA GLU A 635 13.13 -11.61 3.69
C GLU A 635 12.55 -10.20 3.79
N GLU A 636 13.38 -9.17 3.57
CA GLU A 636 12.93 -7.78 3.56
C GLU A 636 11.90 -7.48 2.46
N THR A 637 12.01 -8.12 1.29
CA THR A 637 11.03 -7.93 0.21
C THR A 637 9.70 -8.62 0.53
N ALA A 638 9.75 -9.77 1.21
CA ALA A 638 8.57 -10.47 1.66
C ALA A 638 7.83 -9.69 2.76
N GLU A 639 8.55 -9.04 3.66
CA GLU A 639 7.96 -8.21 4.74
C GLU A 639 7.35 -6.91 4.22
N GLY A 640 7.88 -6.34 3.15
CA GLY A 640 7.36 -5.13 2.52
C GLY A 640 6.09 -5.31 1.68
N GLY A 641 5.52 -6.52 1.61
CA GLY A 641 4.31 -6.81 0.85
C GLY A 641 3.04 -6.20 1.46
N GLU A 642 2.06 -5.86 0.62
CA GLU A 642 0.76 -5.31 1.06
C GLU A 642 -0.19 -6.37 1.65
N THR A 643 0.22 -7.64 1.65
CA THR A 643 -0.56 -8.80 2.12
C THR A 643 0.14 -9.47 3.30
N ASP A 644 -0.63 -9.84 4.32
CA ASP A 644 -0.13 -10.61 5.47
C ASP A 644 0.58 -11.89 4.99
N GLN A 645 1.75 -12.20 5.56
CA GLN A 645 2.47 -13.45 5.26
C GLN A 645 1.75 -14.63 5.93
N PRO A 646 1.24 -15.62 5.18
CA PRO A 646 0.59 -16.78 5.77
C PRO A 646 1.63 -17.79 6.28
N ASP A 647 1.32 -18.48 7.38
CA ASP A 647 2.13 -19.61 7.90
C ASP A 647 2.22 -20.78 6.90
N VAL A 648 1.27 -20.86 5.96
CA VAL A 648 1.20 -21.85 4.88
C VAL A 648 1.19 -21.12 3.55
N VAL A 649 2.22 -21.33 2.72
CA VAL A 649 2.29 -20.75 1.38
C VAL A 649 1.42 -21.58 0.43
N GLU A 650 0.22 -21.07 0.14
CA GLU A 650 -0.75 -21.70 -0.77
C GLU A 650 -0.50 -21.35 -2.25
N TYR A 651 0.54 -20.55 -2.56
CA TYR A 651 0.80 -20.02 -3.90
C TYR A 651 2.14 -20.49 -4.47
N HIS A 652 2.19 -20.68 -5.79
CA HIS A 652 3.38 -21.08 -6.53
C HIS A 652 3.73 -20.06 -7.61
N PHE A 653 5.03 -19.84 -7.80
CA PHE A 653 5.56 -18.92 -8.80
C PHE A 653 6.28 -19.67 -9.92
N ILE A 654 5.95 -19.31 -11.16
CA ILE A 654 6.66 -19.77 -12.37
C ILE A 654 7.01 -18.57 -13.23
N THR A 655 8.01 -18.70 -14.11
CA THR A 655 8.37 -17.64 -15.05
C THR A 655 8.34 -18.10 -16.50
N TYR A 656 8.03 -17.16 -17.38
CA TYR A 656 8.03 -17.29 -18.82
C TYR A 656 9.08 -16.35 -19.41
N VAL A 657 10.04 -16.88 -20.15
CA VAL A 657 11.17 -16.11 -20.69
C VAL A 657 11.32 -16.33 -22.20
N ASN A 658 11.57 -15.26 -22.96
CA ASN A 658 12.01 -15.35 -24.34
C ASN A 658 13.54 -15.51 -24.38
N LYS A 659 14.01 -16.72 -24.69
CA LYS A 659 15.43 -17.01 -24.92
C LYS A 659 15.64 -17.42 -26.37
N ASN A 660 16.35 -16.58 -27.11
CA ASN A 660 16.69 -16.78 -28.52
C ASN A 660 15.46 -17.03 -29.43
N GLY A 661 14.35 -16.34 -29.17
CA GLY A 661 13.12 -16.48 -29.97
C GLY A 661 12.27 -17.69 -29.61
N VAL A 662 12.57 -18.38 -28.51
CA VAL A 662 11.79 -19.49 -27.97
C VAL A 662 11.24 -19.11 -26.60
N LEU A 663 9.95 -19.34 -26.41
CA LEU A 663 9.28 -19.17 -25.12
C LEU A 663 9.56 -20.38 -24.24
N TYR A 664 10.12 -20.14 -23.07
CA TYR A 664 10.33 -21.16 -22.05
C TYR A 664 9.46 -20.89 -20.85
N GLU A 665 8.71 -21.90 -20.41
CA GLU A 665 8.14 -21.98 -19.07
C GLU A 665 9.18 -22.59 -18.14
N ILE A 666 9.53 -21.87 -17.09
CA ILE A 666 10.52 -22.27 -16.09
C ILE A 666 9.83 -22.33 -14.74
N ASP A 667 9.79 -23.54 -14.21
CA ASP A 667 9.27 -23.87 -12.89
C ASP A 667 10.38 -24.56 -12.09
N SER A 668 10.72 -24.01 -10.93
CA SER A 668 11.80 -24.54 -10.08
C SER A 668 11.51 -25.95 -9.52
N SER A 669 10.24 -26.38 -9.53
CA SER A 669 9.79 -27.72 -9.14
C SER A 669 9.80 -28.73 -10.30
N ALA A 670 9.92 -28.26 -11.54
CA ALA A 670 10.00 -29.11 -12.72
C ALA A 670 11.40 -29.75 -12.87
N PRO A 671 11.53 -30.89 -13.57
CA PRO A 671 12.84 -31.50 -13.80
C PRO A 671 13.77 -30.68 -14.70
N PHE A 672 13.23 -29.87 -15.62
CA PHE A 672 13.94 -28.94 -16.50
C PHE A 672 12.96 -27.97 -17.19
N PRO A 673 13.42 -26.84 -17.77
CA PRO A 673 12.58 -25.88 -18.48
C PRO A 673 11.77 -26.50 -19.63
N ARG A 674 10.52 -26.06 -19.80
CA ARG A 674 9.61 -26.53 -20.85
C ARG A 674 9.54 -25.53 -22.01
N PRO A 675 9.98 -25.89 -23.23
CA PRO A 675 9.78 -25.04 -24.40
C PRO A 675 8.31 -25.04 -24.84
N LEU A 676 7.75 -23.86 -25.13
CA LEU A 676 6.35 -23.67 -25.53
C LEU A 676 6.17 -23.26 -26.99
N GLY A 677 7.27 -22.98 -27.70
CA GLY A 677 7.27 -22.61 -29.12
C GLY A 677 8.00 -21.30 -29.37
N THR A 678 7.86 -20.77 -30.60
CA THR A 678 8.50 -19.52 -31.02
C THR A 678 7.79 -18.31 -30.45
N THR A 679 8.54 -17.28 -30.06
CA THR A 679 8.00 -16.02 -29.53
C THR A 679 8.91 -14.84 -29.84
N THR A 680 8.41 -13.61 -29.72
CA THR A 680 9.19 -12.36 -29.74
C THR A 680 8.90 -11.53 -28.49
N ASP A 681 9.60 -10.43 -28.27
CA ASP A 681 9.33 -9.56 -27.11
C ASP A 681 7.97 -8.86 -27.21
N GLU A 682 7.43 -8.73 -28.41
CA GLU A 682 6.10 -8.15 -28.65
C GLU A 682 4.99 -9.18 -28.40
N THR A 683 5.26 -10.47 -28.59
CA THR A 683 4.26 -11.54 -28.47
C THR A 683 4.42 -12.37 -27.20
N LEU A 684 5.49 -12.18 -26.43
CA LEU A 684 5.84 -12.95 -25.23
C LEU A 684 4.64 -13.16 -24.31
N VAL A 685 3.95 -12.08 -23.95
CA VAL A 685 2.82 -12.15 -23.01
C VAL A 685 1.62 -12.85 -23.63
N GLN A 686 1.34 -12.61 -24.92
CA GLN A 686 0.25 -13.28 -25.64
C GLN A 686 0.50 -14.78 -25.79
N ASP A 687 1.74 -15.18 -26.05
CA ASP A 687 2.14 -16.57 -26.19
C ASP A 687 2.14 -17.28 -24.82
N ALA A 688 2.66 -16.62 -23.79
CA ALA A 688 2.62 -17.15 -22.42
C ALA A 688 1.18 -17.29 -21.91
N ALA A 689 0.28 -16.34 -22.24
CA ALA A 689 -1.12 -16.38 -21.86
C ALA A 689 -1.84 -17.67 -22.30
N LYS A 690 -1.42 -18.29 -23.41
CA LYS A 690 -1.96 -19.60 -23.86
C LYS A 690 -1.66 -20.69 -22.84
N ALA A 691 -0.41 -20.76 -22.36
CA ALA A 691 0.00 -21.72 -21.34
C ALA A 691 -0.59 -21.41 -19.96
N VAL A 692 -0.73 -20.13 -19.61
CA VAL A 692 -1.38 -19.69 -18.37
C VAL A 692 -2.85 -20.13 -18.36
N LYS A 693 -3.58 -19.96 -19.48
CA LYS A 693 -4.99 -20.38 -19.59
C LYS A 693 -5.17 -21.88 -19.30
N GLU A 694 -4.26 -22.74 -19.76
CA GLU A 694 -4.31 -24.18 -19.43
C GLU A 694 -4.21 -24.44 -17.92
N ILE A 695 -3.39 -23.68 -17.20
CA ILE A 695 -3.28 -23.78 -15.73
C ILE A 695 -4.57 -23.24 -15.10
N MET A 696 -5.05 -22.08 -15.55
CA MET A 696 -6.25 -21.43 -15.01
C MET A 696 -7.54 -22.22 -15.26
N GLU A 697 -7.62 -23.04 -16.29
CA GLU A 697 -8.75 -23.96 -16.49
C GLU A 697 -8.83 -25.06 -15.41
N GLN A 698 -7.71 -25.36 -14.74
CA GLN A 698 -7.66 -26.37 -13.67
C GLN A 698 -7.89 -25.77 -12.29
N VAL A 699 -7.45 -24.52 -12.09
CA VAL A 699 -7.67 -23.77 -10.86
C VAL A 699 -9.13 -23.27 -10.87
N LYS A 700 -9.94 -23.69 -9.90
CA LYS A 700 -11.38 -23.37 -9.83
C LYS A 700 -11.63 -21.93 -9.39
N GLN A 701 -10.59 -21.24 -8.93
CA GLN A 701 -10.59 -19.86 -8.51
C GLN A 701 -9.83 -18.98 -9.52
N LEU A 702 -10.37 -17.80 -9.83
CA LEU A 702 -9.74 -16.80 -10.71
C LEU A 702 -8.61 -16.01 -10.01
N SER A 703 -8.16 -16.46 -8.85
CA SER A 703 -7.16 -15.77 -8.02
C SER A 703 -5.74 -16.10 -8.46
N PHE A 704 -5.29 -15.50 -9.56
CA PHE A 704 -3.89 -15.51 -9.99
C PHE A 704 -3.38 -14.07 -10.13
N SER A 705 -2.06 -13.90 -10.04
CA SER A 705 -1.38 -12.64 -10.34
C SER A 705 -0.31 -12.89 -11.40
N ALA A 706 -0.14 -11.94 -12.32
CA ALA A 706 0.89 -11.99 -13.33
C ALA A 706 1.64 -10.65 -13.34
N MET A 707 2.97 -10.73 -13.31
CA MET A 707 3.86 -9.58 -13.26
C MET A 707 4.85 -9.66 -14.42
N LEU A 708 5.05 -8.55 -15.11
CA LEU A 708 5.92 -8.46 -16.28
C LEU A 708 7.19 -7.68 -15.97
N LEU A 709 8.33 -8.20 -16.41
CA LEU A 709 9.59 -7.46 -16.46
C LEU A 709 9.68 -6.73 -17.80
N VAL A 710 9.54 -5.40 -17.76
CA VAL A 710 9.66 -4.53 -18.93
C VAL A 710 11.01 -3.83 -18.94
N GLY A 711 11.62 -3.73 -20.12
CA GLY A 711 12.85 -2.97 -20.30
C GLY A 711 12.59 -1.46 -20.23
N LYS A 712 13.43 -0.71 -19.53
CA LYS A 712 13.49 0.75 -19.64
C LYS A 712 14.56 1.12 -20.67
N ASP A 713 14.20 1.97 -21.63
CA ASP A 713 15.19 2.62 -22.49
C ASP A 713 16.22 3.33 -21.59
N VAL A 714 17.49 2.93 -21.73
CA VAL A 714 18.64 3.42 -20.94
C VAL A 714 19.08 4.79 -21.43
#